data_AF-A0A3C0TE19-F1
#
_entry.id   AF-A0A3C0TE19-F1
#
_cell.length_a   1.000
_cell.length_b   1.000
_cell.length_c   1.000
_cell.angle_alpha   90.00
_cell.angle_beta   90.00
_cell.angle_gamma   90.00
#
_symmetry.space_group_name_H-M   'P 1'
#
loop_
_entity.id
_entity.type
_entity.pdbx_description
1 polymer ?
#
loop_
_entity_poly.entity_id
_entity_poly.type
_entity_poly.pdbx_seq_one_letter_code
_entity_poly.pdbx_strand_id
1 'polypeptide(L)'
;LEAEAHFAGVPQDIEWAITFPAGSPPDGSGGKLWMRQSRPITNLPPQPIEVSWEPPPPIQILARRQIVENIPDPCTPLFDELYLAEGLETVTKGTKRKSVMVGGGQLFLTLNGFAYQRFDFPQVVGEMPKAPTEADIDAAERIAAVEEQKAKDSQRAKEQGDSEQEKKDLEVFLSELSNDDRRAFDAWSESAGINDLAHAVTIPDIKDMGFGAGNKIKGNERFLREWQEKTMPDIVATTDEWREVDPTSASDQTLFQGVTELAIASGMFWSSNSSHSFGVAKITDYQLQTFLQKTLPEHNFTSGQFLSGFRSKTIEANEDLFKIAQRVRQSGSLCEVVLITPAKRLMAALRDHPEGDEVVNGIEDYLKLYGHLGYSLDFAEPLPLEDPSGVLASMKTMVANSNYDPMSHEQEATKKREAALAEMEQLLEGLPYWQFRYRNWFTSRFYYIREEVMYYLYWPWPVLRTLALELGTRLVDVGTFETPDDIFYLYSDEVNQAIEARGDGKSVPEFAQLIAERRELREARKRLHPPGTIPFEASEHPGVKFKETQIYNDPTSNTLMGVPVSPGSVTADASLIISPDEFSQMKPGSILVCPMTNPAWTPLFAHASGLVTDMGGILGHGSIVAREYGIPAVVGTGIGTQRIEHGQGITVDGDDGTVNLKTD
;
A
#
# COMPACT_ATOMS: atom_id res chain seq x y z
N LEU A 1 32.39 33.55 15.87
CA LEU A 1 31.30 34.56 15.81
C LEU A 1 31.81 35.97 15.47
N GLU A 2 32.95 36.12 14.78
CA GLU A 2 33.42 37.45 14.36
C GLU A 2 32.52 38.09 13.30
N ALA A 3 31.94 37.28 12.40
CA ALA A 3 30.98 37.74 11.40
C ALA A 3 29.71 38.32 12.05
N GLU A 4 29.14 37.63 13.03
CA GLU A 4 27.95 38.08 13.77
C GLU A 4 28.23 39.38 14.55
N ALA A 5 29.40 39.48 15.19
CA ALA A 5 29.82 40.70 15.89
C ALA A 5 29.99 41.91 14.93
N HIS A 6 30.40 41.66 13.68
CA HIS A 6 30.50 42.70 12.65
C HIS A 6 29.13 43.26 12.23
N PHE A 7 28.07 42.47 12.37
CA PHE A 7 26.69 42.85 12.05
C PHE A 7 25.81 43.01 13.29
N ALA A 8 26.37 43.60 14.35
CA ALA A 8 25.66 43.99 15.58
C ALA A 8 24.92 42.83 16.29
N GLY A 9 25.41 41.60 16.18
CA GLY A 9 24.81 40.44 16.84
C GLY A 9 23.66 39.80 16.06
N VAL A 10 23.40 40.21 14.82
CA VAL A 10 22.36 39.61 13.98
C VAL A 10 22.89 38.30 13.38
N PRO A 11 22.17 37.17 13.48
CA PRO A 11 22.65 35.92 12.87
C PRO A 11 22.75 36.03 11.35
N GLN A 12 23.77 35.36 10.79
CA GLN A 12 24.17 35.50 9.40
C GLN A 12 24.01 34.17 8.65
N ASP A 13 23.50 34.23 7.42
CA ASP A 13 23.63 33.19 6.41
C ASP A 13 25.02 33.31 5.77
N ILE A 14 25.85 32.27 5.90
CA ILE A 14 27.27 32.29 5.54
C ILE A 14 27.55 31.27 4.44
N GLU A 15 27.99 31.75 3.29
CA GLU A 15 28.59 30.90 2.26
C GLU A 15 30.09 30.80 2.48
N TRP A 16 30.64 29.60 2.40
CA TRP A 16 32.06 29.35 2.60
C TRP A 16 32.59 28.33 1.60
N ALA A 17 33.91 28.30 1.44
CA ALA A 17 34.62 27.34 0.61
C ALA A 17 35.90 26.91 1.33
N ILE A 18 36.30 25.65 1.18
CA ILE A 18 37.60 25.17 1.68
C ILE A 18 38.47 24.86 0.48
N THR A 19 39.68 25.42 0.46
CA THR A 19 40.69 25.10 -0.55
C THR A 19 41.74 24.19 0.08
N PHE A 20 42.05 23.08 -0.59
CA PHE A 20 43.10 22.16 -0.19
C PHE A 20 44.36 22.38 -1.03
N PRO A 21 45.54 22.57 -0.41
CA PRO A 21 46.80 22.51 -1.12
C PRO A 21 46.98 21.19 -1.89
N ALA A 22 47.70 21.22 -3.00
CA ALA A 22 48.03 20.01 -3.74
C ALA A 22 48.86 19.06 -2.86
N GLY A 23 48.40 17.81 -2.72
CA GLY A 23 49.02 16.81 -1.86
C GLY A 23 48.49 16.76 -0.42
N SER A 24 47.39 17.46 -0.11
CA SER A 24 46.71 17.33 1.19
C SER A 24 46.25 15.89 1.47
N PRO A 25 46.31 15.44 2.75
CA PRO A 25 45.81 14.13 3.13
C PRO A 25 44.31 13.97 2.83
N PRO A 26 43.85 12.74 2.48
CA PRO A 26 42.44 12.48 2.16
C PRO A 26 41.49 12.57 3.35
N ASP A 27 42.02 12.72 4.58
CA ASP A 27 41.24 12.92 5.80
C ASP A 27 40.74 14.37 5.97
N GLY A 28 41.03 15.26 5.01
CA GLY A 28 40.60 16.65 5.01
C GLY A 28 41.42 17.57 5.92
N SER A 29 42.49 17.07 6.54
CA SER A 29 43.39 17.91 7.33
C SER A 29 44.23 18.84 6.43
N GLY A 30 44.40 20.10 6.84
CA GLY A 30 45.21 21.10 6.13
C GLY A 30 44.48 21.94 5.07
N GLY A 31 43.15 21.86 4.97
CA GLY A 31 42.35 22.78 4.17
C GLY A 31 42.35 24.21 4.75
N LYS A 32 42.30 25.22 3.88
CA LYS A 32 42.10 26.62 4.25
C LYS A 32 40.65 27.02 3.98
N LEU A 33 39.93 27.45 5.02
CA LEU A 33 38.56 27.94 4.95
C LEU A 33 38.52 29.39 4.46
N TRP A 34 37.60 29.68 3.55
CA TRP A 34 37.30 30.99 3.00
C TRP A 34 35.82 31.30 3.21
N MET A 35 35.53 32.50 3.67
CA MET A 35 34.16 33.03 3.68
C MET A 35 33.90 33.70 2.33
N ARG A 36 32.87 33.25 1.61
CA ARG A 36 32.49 33.79 0.30
C ARG A 36 31.47 34.91 0.42
N GLN A 37 30.46 34.71 1.26
CA GLN A 37 29.36 35.66 1.47
C GLN A 37 28.88 35.56 2.92
N SER A 38 28.43 36.68 3.46
CA SER A 38 27.68 36.76 4.72
C SER A 38 26.53 37.73 4.51
N ARG A 39 25.30 37.32 4.83
CA ARG A 39 24.12 38.20 4.79
C ARG A 39 23.24 37.97 6.03
N PRO A 40 22.55 39.01 6.55
CA PRO A 40 21.62 38.83 7.66
C PRO A 40 20.50 37.86 7.28
N ILE A 41 20.14 36.94 8.19
CA ILE A 41 18.98 36.07 8.02
C ILE A 41 17.73 36.90 8.34
N THR A 42 16.86 37.10 7.35
CA THR A 42 15.67 37.96 7.51
C THR A 42 14.43 37.24 8.04
N ASN A 43 14.42 35.90 8.02
CA ASN A 43 13.29 35.05 8.43
C ASN A 43 13.61 34.15 9.63
N LEU A 44 14.24 34.69 10.68
CA LEU A 44 14.45 33.90 11.89
C LEU A 44 13.19 33.83 12.75
N PRO A 45 12.91 32.67 13.39
CA PRO A 45 11.97 32.61 14.50
C PRO A 45 12.35 33.59 15.63
N PRO A 46 11.40 34.01 16.47
CA PRO A 46 11.67 34.89 17.61
C PRO A 46 12.78 34.34 18.52
N GLN A 47 13.79 35.16 18.81
CA GLN A 47 14.89 34.78 19.70
C GLN A 47 14.47 34.86 21.18
N PRO A 48 15.02 33.99 22.05
CA PRO A 48 16.14 33.08 21.82
C PRO A 48 15.71 31.72 21.24
N ILE A 49 16.46 31.21 20.27
CA ILE A 49 16.34 29.83 19.79
C ILE A 49 17.44 29.00 20.44
N GLU A 50 17.08 27.97 21.21
CA GLU A 50 18.02 26.91 21.58
C GLU A 50 18.29 26.04 20.36
N VAL A 51 19.43 26.27 19.70
CA VAL A 51 19.89 25.45 18.56
C VAL A 51 20.78 24.31 19.05
N SER A 52 20.35 23.08 18.82
CA SER A 52 21.22 21.90 18.85
C SER A 52 21.87 21.71 17.48
N TRP A 53 23.20 21.63 17.45
CA TRP A 53 24.00 21.41 16.24
C TRP A 53 24.45 19.95 16.08
N GLU A 54 23.70 19.01 16.65
CA GLU A 54 23.88 17.60 16.36
C GLU A 54 23.21 17.32 15.01
N PRO A 55 23.97 17.08 13.92
CA PRO A 55 23.34 16.72 12.66
C PRO A 55 22.57 15.42 12.89
N PRO A 56 21.27 15.35 12.55
CA PRO A 56 20.57 14.08 12.58
C PRO A 56 21.35 13.11 11.68
N PRO A 57 21.61 11.87 12.12
CA PRO A 57 22.29 10.91 11.28
C PRO A 57 21.59 10.83 9.93
N PRO A 58 22.35 10.90 8.81
CA PRO A 58 21.75 10.96 7.49
C PRO A 58 20.87 9.73 7.28
N ILE A 59 19.73 9.94 6.63
CA ILE A 59 18.88 8.85 6.15
C ILE A 59 19.75 7.97 5.24
N GLN A 60 19.89 6.69 5.58
CA GLN A 60 20.79 5.79 4.84
C GLN A 60 20.05 4.99 3.78
N ILE A 61 18.85 4.49 4.11
CA ILE A 61 18.06 3.65 3.22
C ILE A 61 16.59 4.10 3.23
N LEU A 62 16.05 4.31 2.03
CA LEU A 62 14.64 4.51 1.75
C LEU A 62 14.15 3.39 0.85
N ALA A 63 12.96 2.86 1.13
CA ALA A 63 12.34 1.84 0.28
C ALA A 63 10.83 2.08 0.13
N ARG A 64 10.30 1.81 -1.05
CA ARG A 64 8.86 1.87 -1.37
C ARG A 64 8.17 0.57 -0.97
N ARG A 65 7.68 0.52 0.27
CA ARG A 65 7.06 -0.67 0.88
C ARG A 65 5.91 -0.32 1.81
N GLN A 66 5.06 -1.29 2.15
CA GLN A 66 3.92 -1.10 3.07
C GLN A 66 2.93 -0.11 2.46
N ILE A 67 2.39 0.82 3.24
CA ILE A 67 1.38 1.75 2.74
C ILE A 67 1.89 2.62 1.59
N VAL A 68 3.17 3.01 1.58
CA VAL A 68 3.75 3.86 0.53
C VAL A 68 3.91 3.12 -0.81
N GLU A 69 3.83 1.78 -0.82
CA GLU A 69 3.77 1.01 -2.08
C GLU A 69 2.46 1.27 -2.84
N ASN A 70 1.43 1.76 -2.13
CA ASN A 70 0.12 2.15 -2.68
C ASN A 70 0.00 3.67 -2.91
N ILE A 71 1.09 4.44 -2.77
CA ILE A 71 1.17 5.89 -3.08
C ILE A 71 2.12 6.07 -4.27
N PRO A 72 1.72 5.69 -5.51
CA PRO A 72 2.62 5.68 -6.67
C PRO A 72 3.07 7.08 -7.06
N ASP A 73 2.13 8.02 -7.00
CA ASP A 73 2.33 9.39 -7.37
C ASP A 73 3.06 10.17 -6.26
N PRO A 74 3.62 11.35 -6.57
CA PRO A 74 4.05 12.28 -5.55
C PRO A 74 2.89 12.59 -4.57
N CYS A 75 3.15 13.04 -3.35
CA CYS A 75 2.11 13.47 -2.44
C CYS A 75 1.76 14.94 -2.70
N THR A 76 0.50 15.31 -2.48
CA THR A 76 0.17 16.73 -2.23
C THR A 76 0.73 17.18 -0.87
N PRO A 77 1.11 18.46 -0.70
CA PRO A 77 1.66 19.01 0.55
C PRO A 77 0.83 18.69 1.80
N LEU A 78 -0.49 18.88 1.74
CA LEU A 78 -1.34 18.63 2.90
C LEU A 78 -1.39 17.14 3.26
N PHE A 79 -1.37 16.25 2.26
CA PHE A 79 -1.31 14.81 2.46
C PHE A 79 0.04 14.36 3.04
N ASP A 80 1.15 14.89 2.51
CA ASP A 80 2.50 14.63 3.01
C ASP A 80 2.62 14.99 4.50
N GLU A 81 2.11 16.15 4.90
CA GLU A 81 2.17 16.59 6.29
C GLU A 81 1.22 15.78 7.20
N LEU A 82 -0.08 15.77 6.89
CA LEU A 82 -1.09 15.29 7.83
C LEU A 82 -1.23 13.77 7.84
N TYR A 83 -1.18 13.13 6.67
CA TYR A 83 -1.30 11.68 6.58
C TYR A 83 0.04 11.00 6.81
N LEU A 84 1.08 11.37 6.04
CA LEU A 84 2.35 10.66 6.03
C LEU A 84 3.22 11.01 7.25
N ALA A 85 3.51 12.30 7.47
CA ALA A 85 4.44 12.75 8.50
C ALA A 85 3.85 12.78 9.92
N GLU A 86 2.55 13.02 10.05
CA GLU A 86 1.84 13.07 11.34
C GLU A 86 1.02 11.79 11.60
N GLY A 87 0.09 11.47 10.69
CA GLY A 87 -0.85 10.35 10.84
C GLY A 87 -0.15 8.99 10.99
N LEU A 88 0.72 8.61 10.05
CA LEU A 88 1.43 7.32 10.10
C LEU A 88 2.44 7.24 11.25
N GLU A 89 2.86 8.37 11.81
CA GLU A 89 3.72 8.38 13.00
C GLU A 89 2.91 8.27 14.30
N THR A 90 1.59 8.46 14.24
CA THR A 90 0.68 8.39 15.39
C THR A 90 0.18 6.96 15.62
N VAL A 91 0.27 6.48 16.85
CA VAL A 91 -0.16 5.10 17.23
C VAL A 91 -1.48 5.12 17.98
N THR A 92 -1.69 6.14 18.80
CA THR A 92 -2.95 6.48 19.49
C THR A 92 -3.09 8.00 19.53
N LYS A 93 -4.32 8.53 19.63
CA LYS A 93 -4.57 9.98 19.61
C LYS A 93 -3.62 10.73 20.55
N GLY A 94 -2.84 11.67 19.99
CA GLY A 94 -1.86 12.48 20.72
C GLY A 94 -0.55 11.76 21.11
N THR A 95 -0.30 10.53 20.67
CA THR A 95 0.92 9.77 20.97
C THR A 95 1.58 9.26 19.69
N LYS A 96 2.78 9.78 19.40
CA LYS A 96 3.62 9.32 18.30
C LYS A 96 4.43 8.08 18.69
N ARG A 97 4.77 7.27 17.69
CA ARG A 97 5.67 6.13 17.84
C ARG A 97 7.05 6.63 18.24
N LYS A 98 7.72 5.89 19.13
CA LYS A 98 9.15 6.08 19.31
C LYS A 98 9.86 5.62 18.05
N SER A 99 10.79 6.43 17.56
CA SER A 99 11.59 6.05 16.40
C SER A 99 12.39 4.78 16.70
N VAL A 100 12.38 3.86 15.74
CA VAL A 100 13.19 2.64 15.76
C VAL A 100 14.32 2.70 14.74
N MET A 101 14.55 3.86 14.14
CA MET A 101 15.59 4.12 13.15
C MET A 101 16.90 4.48 13.84
N VAL A 102 18.03 4.02 13.30
CA VAL A 102 19.36 4.49 13.68
C VAL A 102 19.41 6.00 13.47
N GLY A 103 19.69 6.74 14.55
CA GLY A 103 19.66 8.21 14.54
C GLY A 103 18.29 8.87 14.78
N GLY A 104 17.25 8.10 15.10
CA GLY A 104 15.91 8.63 15.34
C GLY A 104 15.22 9.14 14.07
N GLY A 105 14.17 9.95 14.22
CA GLY A 105 13.39 10.50 13.10
C GLY A 105 12.20 9.62 12.65
N GLN A 106 11.53 10.06 11.60
CA GLN A 106 10.29 9.46 11.10
C GLN A 106 10.54 8.14 10.37
N LEU A 107 9.53 7.26 10.40
CA LEU A 107 9.50 6.02 9.63
C LEU A 107 9.06 6.27 8.19
N PHE A 108 8.18 7.23 7.95
CA PHE A 108 7.70 7.59 6.61
C PHE A 108 8.05 9.03 6.27
N LEU A 109 8.47 9.27 5.03
CA LEU A 109 8.82 10.60 4.53
C LEU A 109 8.75 10.66 3.01
N THR A 110 8.80 11.86 2.43
CA THR A 110 8.90 12.05 0.98
C THR A 110 10.32 12.37 0.52
N LEU A 111 10.67 11.87 -0.66
CA LEU A 111 11.84 12.31 -1.43
C LEU A 111 11.37 12.77 -2.80
N ASN A 112 11.58 14.05 -3.11
CA ASN A 112 11.03 14.68 -4.32
C ASN A 112 9.51 14.49 -4.45
N GLY A 113 8.79 14.55 -3.33
CA GLY A 113 7.35 14.34 -3.25
C GLY A 113 6.92 12.87 -3.26
N PHE A 114 7.78 11.92 -3.63
CA PHE A 114 7.41 10.49 -3.59
C PHE A 114 7.56 9.93 -2.18
N ALA A 115 6.54 9.22 -1.69
CA ALA A 115 6.57 8.61 -0.36
C ALA A 115 7.52 7.40 -0.27
N TYR A 116 8.26 7.30 0.83
CA TYR A 116 9.16 6.20 1.17
C TYR A 116 9.00 5.79 2.63
N GLN A 117 9.31 4.52 2.90
CA GLN A 117 9.59 4.04 4.24
C GLN A 117 11.11 4.09 4.48
N ARG A 118 11.51 4.62 5.62
CA ARG A 118 12.90 4.56 6.09
C ARG A 118 13.27 3.16 6.57
N PHE A 119 14.44 2.70 6.16
CA PHE A 119 14.93 1.34 6.39
C PHE A 119 16.19 1.27 7.24
N ASP A 120 16.46 2.34 7.99
CA ASP A 120 17.60 2.47 8.89
C ASP A 120 17.42 1.66 10.18
N PHE A 121 16.83 0.47 10.09
CA PHE A 121 16.71 -0.43 11.21
C PHE A 121 18.12 -0.86 11.68
N PRO A 122 18.36 -0.97 13.01
CA PRO A 122 19.66 -1.40 13.52
C PRO A 122 20.15 -2.72 12.93
N GLN A 123 19.25 -3.66 12.60
CA GLN A 123 19.61 -4.94 11.99
C GLN A 123 19.96 -4.85 10.49
N VAL A 124 19.64 -3.73 9.85
CA VAL A 124 19.91 -3.49 8.42
C VAL A 124 21.16 -2.64 8.24
N VAL A 125 21.33 -1.61 9.08
CA VAL A 125 22.36 -0.58 8.88
C VAL A 125 23.54 -0.72 9.85
N GLY A 126 23.36 -1.37 11.00
CA GLY A 126 24.41 -1.84 11.92
C GLY A 126 25.54 -0.85 12.25
N GLU A 127 25.53 -0.27 13.46
CA GLU A 127 26.78 0.27 14.02
C GLU A 127 27.78 -0.86 14.29
N MET A 128 28.94 -0.86 13.61
CA MET A 128 30.14 -1.54 14.12
C MET A 128 30.87 -0.58 15.07
N PRO A 129 31.10 -0.90 16.35
CA PRO A 129 31.93 -0.06 17.21
C PRO A 129 33.39 -0.07 16.72
N LYS A 130 34.08 1.06 16.90
CA LYS A 130 35.50 1.24 16.57
C LYS A 130 36.35 0.10 17.15
N ALA A 131 37.43 -0.23 16.44
CA ALA A 131 38.37 -1.30 16.80
C ALA A 131 38.74 -1.25 18.30
N PRO A 132 38.48 -2.32 19.06
CA PRO A 132 38.67 -2.35 20.52
C PRO A 132 40.17 -2.37 20.87
N THR A 133 40.51 -1.83 22.05
CA THR A 133 41.87 -2.00 22.61
C THR A 133 42.01 -3.42 23.19
N GLU A 134 43.25 -3.91 23.39
CA GLU A 134 43.49 -5.24 23.97
C GLU A 134 42.80 -5.47 25.33
N ALA A 135 42.58 -4.40 26.12
CA ALA A 135 41.84 -4.49 27.38
C ALA A 135 40.32 -4.62 27.21
N ASP A 136 39.78 -4.11 26.10
CA ASP A 136 38.35 -4.19 25.75
C ASP A 136 38.00 -5.59 25.20
N ILE A 137 38.93 -6.26 24.52
CA ILE A 137 38.76 -7.63 23.99
C ILE A 137 38.59 -8.63 25.15
N ASP A 138 39.42 -8.51 26.19
CA ASP A 138 39.44 -9.42 27.36
C ASP A 138 38.21 -9.26 28.29
N ALA A 139 37.58 -8.08 28.27
CA ALA A 139 36.31 -7.80 28.96
C ALA A 139 35.11 -8.20 28.09
N ALA A 140 35.18 -7.97 26.78
CA ALA A 140 34.17 -8.38 25.81
C ALA A 140 34.05 -9.90 25.69
N GLU A 141 35.13 -10.68 25.80
CA GLU A 141 35.04 -12.15 25.78
C GLU A 141 34.31 -12.72 27.01
N ARG A 142 34.48 -12.09 28.19
CA ARG A 142 33.76 -12.48 29.42
C ARG A 142 32.28 -12.06 29.39
N ILE A 143 31.98 -10.89 28.82
CA ILE A 143 30.61 -10.42 28.61
C ILE A 143 29.93 -11.24 27.51
N ALA A 144 30.61 -11.52 26.41
CA ALA A 144 30.13 -12.37 25.31
C ALA A 144 29.84 -13.80 25.77
N ALA A 145 30.65 -14.39 26.65
CA ALA A 145 30.32 -15.71 27.22
C ALA A 145 29.05 -15.70 28.10
N VAL A 146 28.81 -14.61 28.83
CA VAL A 146 27.61 -14.43 29.66
C VAL A 146 26.38 -14.06 28.81
N GLU A 147 26.55 -13.26 27.76
CA GLU A 147 25.52 -12.89 26.80
C GLU A 147 25.20 -14.04 25.85
N GLU A 148 26.16 -14.87 25.46
CA GLU A 148 25.96 -16.10 24.71
C GLU A 148 25.20 -17.12 25.56
N GLN A 149 25.50 -17.22 26.87
CA GLN A 149 24.72 -18.05 27.78
C GLN A 149 23.30 -17.50 27.99
N LYS A 150 23.13 -16.18 28.18
CA LYS A 150 21.80 -15.54 28.25
C LYS A 150 21.02 -15.61 26.93
N ALA A 151 21.70 -15.55 25.78
CA ALA A 151 21.11 -15.71 24.47
C ALA A 151 20.72 -17.16 24.25
N LYS A 152 21.55 -18.14 24.61
CA LYS A 152 21.21 -19.57 24.63
C LYS A 152 20.05 -19.86 25.59
N ASP A 153 20.00 -19.23 26.75
CA ASP A 153 18.93 -19.42 27.74
C ASP A 153 17.63 -18.71 27.31
N SER A 154 17.71 -17.52 26.72
CA SER A 154 16.56 -16.81 26.12
C SER A 154 16.06 -17.50 24.87
N GLN A 155 16.97 -18.06 24.06
CA GLN A 155 16.67 -18.85 22.89
C GLN A 155 16.04 -20.18 23.29
N ARG A 156 16.56 -20.88 24.32
CA ARG A 156 15.91 -22.07 24.89
C ARG A 156 14.55 -21.77 25.50
N ALA A 157 14.39 -20.65 26.20
CA ALA A 157 13.10 -20.22 26.74
C ALA A 157 12.11 -19.85 25.62
N LYS A 158 12.59 -19.24 24.53
CA LYS A 158 11.82 -18.94 23.33
C LYS A 158 11.44 -20.21 22.58
N GLU A 159 12.36 -21.15 22.39
CA GLU A 159 12.12 -22.48 21.78
C GLU A 159 11.12 -23.30 22.59
N GLN A 160 11.22 -23.30 23.92
CA GLN A 160 10.22 -23.93 24.81
C GLN A 160 8.86 -23.25 24.72
N GLY A 161 8.83 -21.91 24.70
CA GLY A 161 7.58 -21.14 24.53
C GLY A 161 6.93 -21.33 23.16
N ASP A 162 7.74 -21.41 22.10
CA ASP A 162 7.31 -21.64 20.73
C ASP A 162 6.76 -23.07 20.56
N SER A 163 7.40 -24.08 21.15
CA SER A 163 6.91 -25.48 21.14
C SER A 163 5.57 -25.64 21.88
N GLU A 164 5.40 -24.99 23.04
CA GLU A 164 4.10 -25.01 23.75
C GLU A 164 3.01 -24.25 22.99
N GLN A 165 3.36 -23.20 22.25
CA GLN A 165 2.40 -22.48 21.41
C GLN A 165 2.04 -23.30 20.17
N GLU A 166 2.98 -24.01 19.55
CA GLU A 166 2.74 -24.88 18.40
C GLU A 166 1.78 -26.02 18.75
N LYS A 167 1.89 -26.60 19.96
CA LYS A 167 0.93 -27.61 20.43
C LYS A 167 -0.49 -27.07 20.51
N LYS A 168 -0.66 -25.86 21.07
CA LYS A 168 -1.97 -25.19 21.14
C LYS A 168 -2.50 -24.87 19.76
N ASP A 169 -1.63 -24.40 18.87
CA ASP A 169 -2.02 -24.06 17.51
C ASP A 169 -2.46 -25.30 16.72
N LEU A 170 -1.78 -26.44 16.92
CA LEU A 170 -2.20 -27.74 16.40
C LEU A 170 -3.53 -28.20 17.01
N GLU A 171 -3.74 -28.08 18.31
CA GLU A 171 -5.01 -28.44 18.97
C GLU A 171 -6.19 -27.66 18.39
N VAL A 172 -6.03 -26.36 18.14
CA VAL A 172 -7.08 -25.54 17.51
C VAL A 172 -7.39 -26.06 16.11
N PHE A 173 -6.37 -26.32 15.28
CA PHE A 173 -6.56 -26.92 13.96
C PHE A 173 -7.33 -28.23 14.03
N LEU A 174 -6.91 -29.15 14.91
CA LEU A 174 -7.53 -30.46 15.07
C LEU A 174 -8.96 -30.41 15.61
N SER A 175 -9.34 -29.33 16.31
CA SER A 175 -10.70 -29.12 16.81
C SER A 175 -11.67 -28.63 15.73
N GLU A 176 -11.15 -28.04 14.64
CA GLU A 176 -11.93 -27.51 13.52
C GLU A 176 -11.99 -28.49 12.33
N LEU A 177 -11.28 -29.62 12.41
CA LEU A 177 -11.38 -30.70 11.42
C LEU A 177 -12.74 -31.40 11.45
N SER A 178 -13.15 -31.93 10.29
CA SER A 178 -14.29 -32.85 10.23
C SER A 178 -14.03 -34.11 11.06
N ASN A 179 -15.09 -34.80 11.49
CA ASN A 179 -14.94 -36.06 12.25
C ASN A 179 -14.12 -37.11 11.50
N ASP A 180 -14.20 -37.13 10.16
CA ASP A 180 -13.51 -38.09 9.31
C ASP A 180 -12.04 -37.73 9.17
N ASP A 181 -11.73 -36.46 8.91
CA ASP A 181 -10.36 -35.95 8.87
C ASP A 181 -9.66 -36.10 10.22
N ARG A 182 -10.37 -35.88 11.32
CA ARG A 182 -9.81 -36.04 12.66
C ARG A 182 -9.37 -37.48 12.90
N ARG A 183 -10.20 -38.47 12.54
CA ARG A 183 -9.83 -39.89 12.62
C ARG A 183 -8.65 -40.22 11.72
N ALA A 184 -8.58 -39.64 10.52
CA ALA A 184 -7.45 -39.82 9.62
C ALA A 184 -6.15 -39.23 10.20
N PHE A 185 -6.21 -38.06 10.83
CA PHE A 185 -5.07 -37.44 11.51
C PHE A 185 -4.59 -38.30 12.67
N ASP A 186 -5.50 -38.71 13.55
CA ASP A 186 -5.17 -39.51 14.73
C ASP A 186 -4.47 -40.82 14.31
N ALA A 187 -5.03 -41.55 13.34
CA ALA A 187 -4.44 -42.79 12.81
C ALA A 187 -3.05 -42.59 12.17
N TRP A 188 -2.88 -41.50 11.41
CA TRP A 188 -1.57 -41.16 10.85
C TRP A 188 -0.57 -40.80 11.94
N SER A 189 -0.94 -39.94 12.88
CA SER A 189 -0.03 -39.41 13.91
C SER A 189 0.50 -40.50 14.84
N GLU A 190 -0.31 -41.50 15.17
CA GLU A 190 0.10 -42.68 15.96
C GLU A 190 1.18 -43.51 15.24
N SER A 191 1.13 -43.58 13.91
CA SER A 191 2.06 -44.36 13.08
C SER A 191 3.26 -43.57 12.56
N ALA A 192 3.23 -42.24 12.63
CA ALA A 192 4.23 -41.36 12.03
C ALA A 192 5.59 -41.38 12.76
N GLY A 193 5.63 -41.74 14.06
CA GLY A 193 6.87 -41.80 14.84
C GLY A 193 7.61 -40.46 14.99
N ILE A 194 6.89 -39.33 14.90
CA ILE A 194 7.45 -37.98 14.97
C ILE A 194 7.51 -37.52 16.44
N ASN A 195 8.70 -37.12 16.90
CA ASN A 195 8.93 -36.71 18.29
C ASN A 195 8.24 -35.39 18.66
N ASP A 196 8.30 -34.39 17.78
CA ASP A 196 7.60 -33.11 17.94
C ASP A 196 6.61 -32.91 16.79
N LEU A 197 5.44 -33.55 16.93
CA LEU A 197 4.38 -33.54 15.93
C LEU A 197 3.85 -32.12 15.68
N ALA A 198 3.73 -31.32 16.75
CA ALA A 198 3.26 -29.96 16.67
C ALA A 198 4.19 -29.11 15.81
N HIS A 199 5.48 -29.14 16.08
CA HIS A 199 6.47 -28.45 15.26
C HIS A 199 6.43 -28.92 13.81
N ALA A 200 6.47 -30.23 13.59
CA ALA A 200 6.53 -30.81 12.24
C ALA A 200 5.32 -30.43 11.36
N VAL A 201 4.10 -30.39 11.93
CA VAL A 201 2.89 -30.02 11.18
C VAL A 201 2.80 -28.51 10.99
N THR A 202 3.13 -27.73 12.03
CA THR A 202 2.93 -26.28 12.02
C THR A 202 4.09 -25.50 11.43
N ILE A 203 5.26 -26.09 11.22
CA ILE A 203 6.46 -25.49 10.61
C ILE A 203 7.14 -26.51 9.69
N PRO A 204 6.98 -26.40 8.36
CA PRO A 204 7.71 -27.24 7.40
C PRO A 204 9.23 -27.03 7.50
N ASP A 205 10.00 -28.09 7.24
CA ASP A 205 11.47 -28.03 7.11
C ASP A 205 11.88 -27.42 5.75
N ILE A 206 11.40 -26.20 5.51
CA ILE A 206 11.71 -25.39 4.32
C ILE A 206 12.49 -24.17 4.82
N LYS A 207 13.71 -24.01 4.32
CA LYS A 207 14.59 -22.87 4.68
C LYS A 207 14.12 -21.59 4.01
N ASP A 208 13.10 -20.96 4.58
CA ASP A 208 12.58 -19.66 4.16
C ASP A 208 12.20 -18.81 5.38
N MET A 209 12.59 -17.53 5.39
CA MET A 209 12.36 -16.63 6.53
C MET A 209 10.88 -16.34 6.78
N GLY A 210 10.00 -16.53 5.79
CA GLY A 210 8.58 -16.27 5.90
C GLY A 210 7.86 -17.18 6.90
N PHE A 211 8.31 -18.42 7.10
CA PHE A 211 7.70 -19.35 8.06
C PHE A 211 7.95 -18.98 9.53
N GLY A 212 8.89 -18.08 9.81
CA GLY A 212 9.17 -17.55 11.15
C GLY A 212 8.35 -16.30 11.51
N ALA A 213 7.61 -15.71 10.56
CA ALA A 213 6.87 -14.46 10.74
C ALA A 213 5.35 -14.71 10.71
N GLY A 214 4.60 -14.12 11.65
CA GLY A 214 3.14 -14.21 11.68
C GLY A 214 2.58 -15.64 11.75
N ASN A 215 3.34 -16.58 12.30
CA ASN A 215 3.04 -18.02 12.29
C ASN A 215 2.37 -18.54 13.58
N LYS A 216 1.95 -17.64 14.50
CA LYS A 216 1.34 -18.02 15.78
C LYS A 216 -0.12 -17.55 15.85
N ILE A 217 -1.06 -18.49 16.03
CA ILE A 217 -2.51 -18.21 15.99
C ILE A 217 -2.89 -17.19 17.07
N LYS A 218 -2.52 -17.45 18.32
CA LYS A 218 -2.88 -16.59 19.46
C LYS A 218 -2.45 -15.14 19.28
N GLY A 219 -1.29 -14.92 18.66
CA GLY A 219 -0.79 -13.58 18.35
C GLY A 219 -1.70 -12.90 17.32
N ASN A 220 -1.91 -13.57 16.19
CA ASN A 220 -2.70 -13.06 15.07
C ASN A 220 -4.16 -12.82 15.47
N GLU A 221 -4.80 -13.73 16.23
CA GLU A 221 -6.17 -13.56 16.71
C GLU A 221 -6.32 -12.41 17.70
N ARG A 222 -5.31 -12.15 18.53
CA ARG A 222 -5.31 -10.98 19.41
C ARG A 222 -5.32 -9.69 18.59
N PHE A 223 -4.47 -9.61 17.57
CA PHE A 223 -4.44 -8.43 16.69
C PHE A 223 -5.73 -8.31 15.88
N LEU A 224 -6.28 -9.40 15.35
CA LEU A 224 -7.56 -9.36 14.65
C LEU A 224 -8.68 -8.84 15.57
N ARG A 225 -8.73 -9.32 16.81
CA ARG A 225 -9.69 -8.85 17.82
C ARG A 225 -9.50 -7.37 18.13
N GLU A 226 -8.27 -6.91 18.35
CA GLU A 226 -7.99 -5.48 18.58
C GLU A 226 -8.42 -4.63 17.38
N TRP A 227 -8.26 -5.14 16.16
CA TRP A 227 -8.73 -4.44 14.97
C TRP A 227 -10.28 -4.31 14.97
N GLN A 228 -10.99 -5.39 15.27
CA GLN A 228 -12.46 -5.45 15.27
C GLN A 228 -13.08 -4.64 16.43
N GLU A 229 -12.51 -4.74 17.63
CA GLU A 229 -13.07 -4.16 18.86
C GLU A 229 -12.60 -2.72 19.09
N LYS A 230 -11.54 -2.26 18.42
CA LYS A 230 -10.95 -0.93 18.65
C LYS A 230 -10.60 -0.17 17.36
N THR A 231 -9.68 -0.69 16.54
CA THR A 231 -9.15 0.08 15.39
C THR A 231 -10.24 0.49 14.38
N MET A 232 -11.12 -0.44 14.01
CA MET A 232 -12.24 -0.16 13.11
C MET A 232 -13.30 0.75 13.76
N PRO A 233 -13.80 0.47 14.98
CA PRO A 233 -14.74 1.37 15.65
C PRO A 233 -14.20 2.79 15.85
N ASP A 234 -12.92 2.96 16.17
CA ASP A 234 -12.30 4.27 16.41
C ASP A 234 -12.30 5.16 15.15
N ILE A 235 -11.95 4.62 13.98
CA ILE A 235 -11.95 5.39 12.72
C ILE A 235 -13.39 5.74 12.30
N VAL A 236 -14.35 4.83 12.53
CA VAL A 236 -15.77 5.08 12.24
C VAL A 236 -16.30 6.18 13.17
N ALA A 237 -16.10 6.05 14.48
CA ALA A 237 -16.56 7.03 15.46
C ALA A 237 -15.97 8.43 15.22
N THR A 238 -14.66 8.50 14.96
CA THR A 238 -14.00 9.78 14.62
C THR A 238 -14.59 10.41 13.36
N THR A 239 -14.93 9.58 12.37
CA THR A 239 -15.55 10.08 11.12
C THR A 239 -16.98 10.55 11.35
N ASP A 240 -17.76 9.82 12.14
CA ASP A 240 -19.16 10.14 12.42
C ASP A 240 -19.28 11.42 13.26
N GLU A 241 -18.35 11.67 14.20
CA GLU A 241 -18.28 12.93 14.95
C GLU A 241 -18.19 14.16 14.03
N TRP A 242 -17.34 14.10 13.00
CA TRP A 242 -17.18 15.20 12.04
C TRP A 242 -18.27 15.24 10.98
N ARG A 243 -18.98 14.13 10.73
CA ARG A 243 -20.11 14.07 9.80
C ARG A 243 -21.30 14.90 10.27
N GLU A 244 -21.46 15.07 11.58
CA GLU A 244 -22.53 15.90 12.17
C GLU A 244 -22.27 17.41 12.03
N VAL A 245 -21.06 17.82 11.62
CA VAL A 245 -20.73 19.22 11.37
C VAL A 245 -21.34 19.65 10.03
N ASP A 246 -22.26 20.60 10.06
CA ASP A 246 -22.75 21.28 8.86
C ASP A 246 -21.64 22.18 8.29
N PRO A 247 -21.06 21.84 7.12
CA PRO A 247 -19.94 22.58 6.58
C PRO A 247 -20.29 24.05 6.30
N THR A 248 -21.54 24.33 5.91
CA THR A 248 -21.96 25.67 5.47
C THR A 248 -22.05 26.68 6.61
N SER A 249 -22.28 26.22 7.85
CA SER A 249 -22.42 27.06 9.03
C SER A 249 -21.22 26.99 9.99
N ALA A 250 -20.37 25.97 9.85
CA ALA A 250 -19.15 25.84 10.64
C ALA A 250 -18.14 26.97 10.37
N SER A 251 -17.34 27.33 11.38
CA SER A 251 -16.24 28.29 11.22
C SER A 251 -15.10 27.71 10.38
N ASP A 252 -14.30 28.56 9.73
CA ASP A 252 -13.13 28.13 8.96
C ASP A 252 -12.16 27.30 9.81
N GLN A 253 -11.95 27.69 11.07
CA GLN A 253 -11.11 26.95 12.01
C GLN A 253 -11.68 25.57 12.33
N THR A 254 -13.00 25.46 12.47
CA THR A 254 -13.70 24.18 12.70
C THR A 254 -13.57 23.27 11.49
N LEU A 255 -13.76 23.80 10.28
CA LEU A 255 -13.58 23.04 9.04
C LEU A 255 -12.16 22.48 8.95
N PHE A 256 -11.15 23.33 9.14
CA PHE A 256 -9.76 22.91 9.04
C PHE A 256 -9.32 21.97 10.16
N GLN A 257 -9.86 22.14 11.37
CA GLN A 257 -9.68 21.18 12.45
C GLN A 257 -10.21 19.79 12.06
N GLY A 258 -11.40 19.72 11.44
CA GLY A 258 -11.96 18.46 10.96
C GLY A 258 -11.12 17.81 9.87
N VAL A 259 -10.63 18.60 8.90
CA VAL A 259 -9.66 18.11 7.90
C VAL A 259 -8.43 17.51 8.56
N THR A 260 -7.86 18.21 9.54
CA THR A 260 -6.67 17.80 10.28
C THR A 260 -6.89 16.51 11.06
N GLU A 261 -7.95 16.44 11.87
CA GLU A 261 -8.25 15.27 12.70
C GLU A 261 -8.56 14.03 11.86
N LEU A 262 -9.32 14.17 10.77
CA LEU A 262 -9.65 13.06 9.87
C LEU A 262 -8.43 12.56 9.07
N ALA A 263 -7.55 13.48 8.63
CA ALA A 263 -6.32 13.11 7.93
C ALA A 263 -5.37 12.32 8.84
N ILE A 264 -5.16 12.80 10.07
CA ILE A 264 -4.32 12.13 11.07
C ILE A 264 -4.94 10.79 11.48
N ALA A 265 -6.27 10.74 11.69
CA ALA A 265 -6.97 9.50 12.01
C ALA A 265 -6.82 8.45 10.90
N SER A 266 -6.84 8.87 9.62
CA SER A 266 -6.61 7.99 8.48
C SER A 266 -5.22 7.36 8.49
N GLY A 267 -4.17 8.13 8.81
CA GLY A 267 -2.81 7.59 8.97
C GLY A 267 -2.66 6.72 10.22
N MET A 268 -3.24 7.14 11.35
CA MET A 268 -3.22 6.40 12.61
C MET A 268 -3.93 5.04 12.50
N PHE A 269 -5.00 4.96 11.69
CA PHE A 269 -5.68 3.70 11.40
C PHE A 269 -4.70 2.66 10.83
N TRP A 270 -3.83 3.07 9.91
CA TRP A 270 -2.78 2.18 9.39
C TRP A 270 -1.77 1.78 10.46
N SER A 271 -1.27 2.75 11.24
CA SER A 271 -0.16 2.56 12.18
C SER A 271 -0.54 1.92 13.52
N SER A 272 -1.81 1.96 13.92
CA SER A 272 -2.29 1.33 15.15
C SER A 272 -2.26 -0.20 15.04
N ASN A 273 -3.02 -0.78 14.10
CA ASN A 273 -3.10 -2.23 13.95
C ASN A 273 -3.51 -2.71 12.55
N SER A 274 -4.07 -1.86 11.70
CA SER A 274 -4.46 -2.25 10.34
C SER A 274 -3.27 -2.74 9.51
N SER A 275 -2.09 -2.14 9.68
CA SER A 275 -0.84 -2.62 9.06
C SER A 275 -0.45 -4.04 9.50
N HIS A 276 -0.67 -4.39 10.77
CA HIS A 276 -0.40 -5.73 11.26
C HIS A 276 -1.41 -6.73 10.70
N SER A 277 -2.72 -6.46 10.82
CA SER A 277 -3.77 -7.34 10.30
C SER A 277 -3.62 -7.58 8.80
N PHE A 278 -3.34 -6.52 8.03
CA PHE A 278 -3.03 -6.62 6.60
C PHE A 278 -1.76 -7.44 6.34
N GLY A 279 -0.71 -7.21 7.15
CA GLY A 279 0.54 -7.94 7.09
C GLY A 279 0.41 -9.43 7.40
N VAL A 280 -0.48 -9.82 8.32
CA VAL A 280 -0.78 -11.23 8.63
C VAL A 280 -1.40 -11.93 7.43
N ALA A 281 -2.42 -11.34 6.80
CA ALA A 281 -3.01 -11.91 5.58
C ALA A 281 -1.96 -12.08 4.46
N LYS A 282 -1.06 -11.10 4.32
CA LYS A 282 0.05 -11.12 3.36
C LYS A 282 1.03 -12.27 3.65
N ILE A 283 1.50 -12.41 4.90
CA ILE A 283 2.52 -13.41 5.24
C ILE A 283 1.99 -14.84 5.25
N THR A 284 0.73 -15.07 5.62
CA THR A 284 0.14 -16.41 5.59
C THR A 284 -0.08 -16.90 4.16
N ASP A 285 -0.55 -16.04 3.25
CA ASP A 285 -0.61 -16.32 1.81
C ASP A 285 0.78 -16.67 1.26
N TYR A 286 1.80 -15.88 1.61
CA TYR A 286 3.20 -16.16 1.23
C TYR A 286 3.68 -17.52 1.73
N GLN A 287 3.39 -17.91 2.97
CA GLN A 287 3.77 -19.22 3.52
C GLN A 287 3.11 -20.36 2.75
N LEU A 288 1.82 -20.24 2.41
CA LEU A 288 1.12 -21.24 1.61
C LEU A 288 1.70 -21.34 0.21
N GLN A 289 1.90 -20.20 -0.48
CA GLN A 289 2.52 -20.16 -1.80
C GLN A 289 3.92 -20.79 -1.80
N THR A 290 4.74 -20.45 -0.81
CA THR A 290 6.10 -20.99 -0.67
C THR A 290 6.07 -22.50 -0.42
N PHE A 291 5.16 -22.98 0.43
CA PHE A 291 4.99 -24.41 0.66
C PHE A 291 4.64 -25.15 -0.64
N LEU A 292 3.69 -24.63 -1.42
CA LEU A 292 3.27 -25.22 -2.70
C LEU A 292 4.44 -25.29 -3.69
N GLN A 293 5.16 -24.18 -3.89
CA GLN A 293 6.30 -24.11 -4.81
C GLN A 293 7.46 -25.02 -4.42
N LYS A 294 7.75 -25.16 -3.13
CA LYS A 294 8.89 -25.96 -2.65
C LYS A 294 8.57 -27.46 -2.53
N THR A 295 7.30 -27.80 -2.28
CA THR A 295 6.87 -29.20 -2.10
C THR A 295 6.42 -29.83 -3.41
N LEU A 296 5.80 -29.06 -4.31
CA LEU A 296 5.23 -29.52 -5.58
C LEU A 296 5.67 -28.60 -6.74
N PRO A 297 6.99 -28.44 -7.01
CA PRO A 297 7.50 -27.49 -8.00
C PRO A 297 7.01 -27.75 -9.42
N GLU A 298 6.78 -29.01 -9.80
CA GLU A 298 6.38 -29.38 -11.17
C GLU A 298 4.88 -29.20 -11.44
N HIS A 299 4.08 -28.85 -10.43
CA HIS A 299 2.63 -28.76 -10.54
C HIS A 299 2.11 -27.32 -10.67
N ASN A 300 2.96 -26.31 -10.45
CA ASN A 300 2.64 -24.89 -10.59
C ASN A 300 1.38 -24.45 -9.81
N PHE A 301 1.13 -25.06 -8.64
CA PHE A 301 0.04 -24.65 -7.77
C PHE A 301 0.25 -23.22 -7.26
N THR A 302 -0.85 -22.47 -7.17
CA THR A 302 -0.89 -21.17 -6.52
C THR A 302 -1.80 -21.20 -5.31
N SER A 303 -1.43 -20.46 -4.26
CA SER A 303 -2.28 -20.26 -3.09
C SER A 303 -3.65 -19.68 -3.47
N GLY A 304 -3.74 -18.87 -4.52
CA GLY A 304 -5.00 -18.31 -5.02
C GLY A 304 -6.03 -19.36 -5.43
N GLN A 305 -5.59 -20.52 -5.97
CA GLN A 305 -6.49 -21.63 -6.27
C GLN A 305 -7.20 -22.16 -5.02
N PHE A 306 -6.51 -22.15 -3.88
CA PHE A 306 -7.04 -22.64 -2.59
C PHE A 306 -7.80 -21.56 -1.81
N LEU A 307 -7.41 -20.30 -1.97
CA LEU A 307 -7.95 -19.16 -1.23
C LEU A 307 -9.11 -18.46 -1.95
N SER A 308 -9.36 -18.77 -3.23
CA SER A 308 -10.46 -18.21 -4.01
C SER A 308 -11.86 -18.53 -3.43
N GLY A 309 -12.83 -17.67 -3.73
CA GLY A 309 -14.24 -17.86 -3.35
C GLY A 309 -14.58 -17.55 -1.89
N PHE A 310 -13.79 -16.69 -1.22
CA PHE A 310 -14.21 -16.08 0.04
C PHE A 310 -15.04 -14.83 -0.25
N ARG A 311 -16.09 -14.60 0.54
CA ARG A 311 -16.92 -13.39 0.40
C ARG A 311 -16.14 -12.17 0.88
N SER A 312 -16.07 -11.12 0.07
CA SER A 312 -15.37 -9.88 0.39
C SER A 312 -16.20 -8.65 0.00
N LYS A 313 -15.88 -7.48 0.56
CA LYS A 313 -16.56 -6.21 0.20
C LYS A 313 -16.39 -5.86 -1.27
N THR A 314 -15.25 -6.21 -1.86
CA THR A 314 -14.94 -6.00 -3.27
C THR A 314 -15.81 -6.88 -4.18
N ILE A 315 -16.03 -8.14 -3.81
CA ILE A 315 -16.94 -9.05 -4.53
C ILE A 315 -18.40 -8.56 -4.39
N GLU A 316 -18.83 -8.18 -3.19
CA GLU A 316 -20.16 -7.61 -2.94
C GLU A 316 -20.41 -6.36 -3.81
N ALA A 317 -19.44 -5.46 -3.90
CA ALA A 317 -19.51 -4.29 -4.76
C ALA A 317 -19.69 -4.68 -6.24
N ASN A 318 -18.87 -5.62 -6.75
CA ASN A 318 -18.98 -6.07 -8.13
C ASN A 318 -20.35 -6.71 -8.45
N GLU A 319 -20.90 -7.51 -7.51
CA GLU A 319 -22.25 -8.07 -7.62
C GLU A 319 -23.34 -6.99 -7.65
N ASP A 320 -23.24 -6.00 -6.77
CA ASP A 320 -24.24 -4.92 -6.69
C ASP A 320 -24.21 -4.05 -7.94
N LEU A 321 -23.02 -3.74 -8.47
CA LEU A 321 -22.86 -3.04 -9.75
C LEU A 321 -23.42 -3.87 -10.91
N PHE A 322 -23.21 -5.18 -10.89
CA PHE A 322 -23.75 -6.09 -11.90
C PHE A 322 -25.28 -6.15 -11.88
N LYS A 323 -25.92 -6.13 -10.71
CA LYS A 323 -27.40 -6.04 -10.60
C LYS A 323 -27.94 -4.79 -11.29
N ILE A 324 -27.24 -3.66 -11.17
CA ILE A 324 -27.59 -2.42 -11.88
C ILE A 324 -27.44 -2.61 -13.40
N ALA A 325 -26.32 -3.18 -13.83
CA ALA A 325 -26.10 -3.49 -15.26
C ALA A 325 -27.18 -4.44 -15.83
N GLN A 326 -27.64 -5.44 -15.06
CA GLN A 326 -28.72 -6.33 -15.47
C GLN A 326 -30.05 -5.57 -15.67
N ARG A 327 -30.36 -4.60 -14.81
CA ARG A 327 -31.56 -3.75 -14.99
C ARG A 327 -31.47 -2.93 -16.27
N VAL A 328 -30.31 -2.33 -16.55
CA VAL A 328 -30.07 -1.63 -17.82
C VAL A 328 -30.31 -2.57 -19.01
N ARG A 329 -29.81 -3.81 -18.95
CA ARG A 329 -29.96 -4.82 -20.02
C ARG A 329 -31.42 -5.22 -20.29
N GLN A 330 -32.34 -4.98 -19.36
CA GLN A 330 -33.77 -5.29 -19.55
C GLN A 330 -34.49 -4.28 -20.45
N SER A 331 -33.88 -3.12 -20.73
CA SER A 331 -34.45 -2.08 -21.59
C SER A 331 -33.49 -1.70 -22.73
N GLY A 332 -33.96 -1.81 -23.97
CA GLY A 332 -33.17 -1.46 -25.14
C GLY A 332 -32.79 0.02 -25.21
N SER A 333 -33.68 0.91 -24.76
CA SER A 333 -33.44 2.36 -24.70
C SER A 333 -32.35 2.71 -23.68
N LEU A 334 -32.41 2.12 -22.48
CA LEU A 334 -31.37 2.28 -21.46
C LEU A 334 -30.01 1.74 -21.92
N CYS A 335 -29.99 0.57 -22.56
CA CYS A 335 -28.76 0.02 -23.14
C CYS A 335 -28.12 1.00 -24.12
N GLU A 336 -28.91 1.57 -25.04
CA GLU A 336 -28.41 2.53 -26.02
C GLU A 336 -27.78 3.73 -25.33
N VAL A 337 -28.50 4.38 -24.40
CA VAL A 337 -28.01 5.55 -23.65
C VAL A 337 -26.71 5.23 -22.90
N VAL A 338 -26.66 4.10 -22.20
CA VAL A 338 -25.50 3.68 -21.42
C VAL A 338 -24.29 3.46 -22.32
N LEU A 339 -24.46 2.75 -23.44
CA LEU A 339 -23.34 2.41 -24.33
C LEU A 339 -22.78 3.62 -25.06
N ILE A 340 -23.62 4.54 -25.56
CA ILE A 340 -23.16 5.68 -26.37
C ILE A 340 -22.69 6.88 -25.55
N THR A 341 -23.19 7.05 -24.32
CA THR A 341 -22.90 8.26 -23.52
C THR A 341 -21.57 8.12 -22.78
N PRO A 342 -20.61 9.04 -22.91
CA PRO A 342 -19.37 9.00 -22.13
C PRO A 342 -19.64 8.95 -20.62
N ALA A 343 -18.83 8.21 -19.86
CA ALA A 343 -19.06 7.96 -18.43
C ALA A 343 -19.28 9.24 -17.61
N LYS A 344 -18.46 10.29 -17.86
CA LYS A 344 -18.59 11.62 -17.25
C LYS A 344 -19.95 12.29 -17.42
N ARG A 345 -20.72 11.92 -18.44
CA ARG A 345 -22.05 12.47 -18.73
C ARG A 345 -23.19 11.49 -18.48
N LEU A 346 -22.86 10.25 -18.09
CA LEU A 346 -23.83 9.17 -18.07
C LEU A 346 -24.85 9.33 -16.95
N MET A 347 -24.47 9.79 -15.75
CA MET A 347 -25.44 10.01 -14.67
C MET A 347 -26.50 11.06 -15.03
N ALA A 348 -26.10 12.17 -15.66
CA ALA A 348 -27.04 13.18 -16.13
C ALA A 348 -27.99 12.61 -17.20
N ALA A 349 -27.43 11.90 -18.18
CA ALA A 349 -28.24 11.27 -19.24
C ALA A 349 -29.24 10.24 -18.70
N LEU A 350 -28.85 9.48 -17.67
CA LEU A 350 -29.75 8.52 -17.01
C LEU A 350 -30.87 9.24 -16.24
N ARG A 351 -30.58 10.34 -15.54
CA ARG A 351 -31.60 11.16 -14.84
C ARG A 351 -32.62 11.77 -15.78
N ASP A 352 -32.20 12.15 -16.98
CA ASP A 352 -33.09 12.72 -18.00
C ASP A 352 -33.85 11.64 -18.79
N HIS A 353 -33.50 10.36 -18.63
CA HIS A 353 -34.11 9.27 -19.36
C HIS A 353 -35.44 8.83 -18.72
N PRO A 354 -36.54 8.63 -19.48
CA PRO A 354 -37.85 8.26 -18.92
C PRO A 354 -37.89 6.96 -18.11
N GLU A 355 -36.96 6.05 -18.38
CA GLU A 355 -36.81 4.75 -17.68
C GLU A 355 -35.62 4.74 -16.70
N GLY A 356 -34.99 5.89 -16.44
CA GLY A 356 -33.72 5.98 -15.73
C GLY A 356 -33.80 5.88 -14.21
N ASP A 357 -34.96 6.18 -13.61
CA ASP A 357 -35.12 6.34 -12.15
C ASP A 357 -34.61 5.14 -11.34
N GLU A 358 -34.98 3.91 -11.72
CA GLU A 358 -34.53 2.71 -10.99
C GLU A 358 -33.02 2.45 -11.11
N VAL A 359 -32.42 2.83 -12.22
CA VAL A 359 -30.97 2.70 -12.45
C VAL A 359 -30.23 3.77 -11.66
N VAL A 360 -30.70 5.02 -11.69
CA VAL A 360 -30.13 6.12 -10.92
C VAL A 360 -30.17 5.81 -9.43
N ASN A 361 -31.32 5.37 -8.91
CA ASN A 361 -31.46 4.98 -7.50
C ASN A 361 -30.49 3.83 -7.13
N GLY A 362 -30.36 2.83 -8.02
CA GLY A 362 -29.41 1.74 -7.82
C GLY A 362 -27.95 2.22 -7.75
N ILE A 363 -27.56 3.15 -8.63
CA ILE A 363 -26.21 3.75 -8.62
C ILE A 363 -26.00 4.58 -7.36
N GLU A 364 -26.98 5.39 -6.94
CA GLU A 364 -26.89 6.19 -5.72
C GLU A 364 -26.78 5.32 -4.47
N ASP A 365 -27.51 4.21 -4.39
CA ASP A 365 -27.39 3.23 -3.30
C ASP A 365 -26.03 2.53 -3.32
N TYR A 366 -25.50 2.18 -4.49
CA TYR A 366 -24.14 1.67 -4.64
C TYR A 366 -23.09 2.67 -4.13
N LEU A 367 -23.20 3.94 -4.51
CA LEU A 367 -22.24 4.99 -4.11
C LEU A 367 -22.30 5.27 -2.60
N LYS A 368 -23.46 5.13 -1.95
CA LYS A 368 -23.55 5.24 -0.48
C LYS A 368 -22.73 4.16 0.25
N LEU A 369 -22.63 2.97 -0.34
CA LEU A 369 -21.93 1.83 0.25
C LEU A 369 -20.44 1.79 -0.12
N TYR A 370 -20.11 2.12 -1.37
CA TYR A 370 -18.78 1.88 -1.94
C TYR A 370 -18.12 3.13 -2.50
N GLY A 371 -18.83 4.25 -2.57
CA GLY A 371 -18.33 5.45 -3.24
C GLY A 371 -17.27 6.22 -2.43
N HIS A 372 -16.97 5.80 -1.20
CA HIS A 372 -15.84 6.30 -0.42
C HIS A 372 -14.51 5.64 -0.82
N LEU A 373 -14.51 4.54 -1.58
CA LEU A 373 -13.29 3.84 -1.95
C LEU A 373 -12.49 4.63 -3.00
N GLY A 374 -11.30 5.10 -2.63
CA GLY A 374 -10.44 5.89 -3.53
C GLY A 374 -9.72 5.06 -4.60
N TYR A 375 -9.39 5.71 -5.73
CA TYR A 375 -8.58 5.13 -6.81
C TYR A 375 -7.07 5.32 -6.60
N SER A 376 -6.69 6.24 -5.73
CA SER A 376 -5.30 6.57 -5.37
C SER A 376 -5.24 6.89 -3.88
N LEU A 377 -4.07 6.69 -3.27
CA LEU A 377 -3.88 6.98 -1.85
C LEU A 377 -3.35 8.41 -1.64
N ASP A 378 -4.15 9.40 -2.03
CA ASP A 378 -4.00 10.82 -1.70
C ASP A 378 -5.40 11.42 -1.58
N PHE A 379 -5.76 11.99 -0.43
CA PHE A 379 -7.11 12.51 -0.21
C PHE A 379 -7.44 13.75 -1.06
N ALA A 380 -6.45 14.30 -1.80
CA ALA A 380 -6.67 15.33 -2.80
C ALA A 380 -7.39 14.81 -4.05
N GLU A 381 -7.30 13.50 -4.33
CA GLU A 381 -7.94 12.89 -5.48
C GLU A 381 -9.46 12.71 -5.23
N PRO A 382 -10.33 13.01 -6.23
CA PRO A 382 -11.76 12.83 -6.09
C PRO A 382 -12.17 11.37 -5.80
N LEU A 383 -13.16 11.20 -4.94
CA LEU A 383 -13.77 9.90 -4.65
C LEU A 383 -14.89 9.58 -5.65
N PRO A 384 -15.28 8.30 -5.82
CA PRO A 384 -16.43 7.94 -6.64
C PRO A 384 -17.75 8.62 -6.24
N LEU A 385 -17.90 9.00 -4.96
CA LEU A 385 -19.03 9.83 -4.48
C LEU A 385 -19.11 11.20 -5.18
N GLU A 386 -17.97 11.77 -5.54
CA GLU A 386 -17.86 13.07 -6.21
C GLU A 386 -17.84 12.90 -7.74
N ASP A 387 -17.03 11.95 -8.22
CA ASP A 387 -16.95 11.59 -9.64
C ASP A 387 -17.16 10.07 -9.84
N PRO A 388 -18.39 9.63 -10.16
CA PRO A 388 -18.68 8.21 -10.38
C PRO A 388 -18.20 7.68 -11.73
N SER A 389 -17.48 8.46 -12.55
CA SER A 389 -17.13 8.09 -13.93
C SER A 389 -16.42 6.74 -14.06
N GLY A 390 -15.49 6.40 -13.15
CA GLY A 390 -14.82 5.10 -13.13
C GLY A 390 -15.79 3.92 -12.87
N VAL A 391 -16.71 4.09 -11.92
CA VAL A 391 -17.77 3.11 -11.60
C VAL A 391 -18.71 2.94 -12.80
N LEU A 392 -19.11 4.05 -13.42
CA LEU A 392 -19.99 4.04 -14.58
C LEU A 392 -19.32 3.42 -15.80
N ALA A 393 -18.03 3.64 -16.01
CA ALA A 393 -17.27 2.98 -17.06
C ALA A 393 -17.27 1.46 -16.86
N SER A 394 -17.04 0.98 -15.63
CA SER A 394 -17.15 -0.43 -15.29
C SER A 394 -18.54 -1.00 -15.56
N MET A 395 -19.60 -0.31 -15.13
CA MET A 395 -20.98 -0.70 -15.40
C MET A 395 -21.27 -0.75 -16.90
N LYS A 396 -20.78 0.21 -17.69
CA LYS A 396 -20.91 0.22 -19.15
C LYS A 396 -20.30 -1.03 -19.78
N THR A 397 -19.11 -1.43 -19.34
CA THR A 397 -18.43 -2.63 -19.87
C THR A 397 -19.21 -3.89 -19.50
N MET A 398 -19.80 -3.94 -18.30
CA MET A 398 -20.75 -5.01 -17.95
C MET A 398 -21.94 -4.98 -18.89
N VAL A 399 -22.63 -3.85 -19.09
CA VAL A 399 -23.77 -3.75 -20.00
C VAL A 399 -23.42 -4.21 -21.42
N ALA A 400 -22.23 -3.87 -21.92
CA ALA A 400 -21.75 -4.26 -23.25
C ALA A 400 -21.51 -5.78 -23.38
N ASN A 401 -21.08 -6.46 -22.32
CA ASN A 401 -20.79 -7.89 -22.35
C ASN A 401 -21.96 -8.71 -21.80
N SER A 402 -22.89 -9.14 -22.67
CA SER A 402 -24.06 -9.92 -22.27
C SER A 402 -23.75 -11.28 -21.62
N ASN A 403 -22.55 -11.82 -21.84
CA ASN A 403 -22.12 -13.11 -21.31
C ASN A 403 -21.42 -13.01 -19.94
N TYR A 404 -21.15 -11.79 -19.47
CA TYR A 404 -20.58 -11.59 -18.15
C TYR A 404 -21.62 -11.83 -17.05
N ASP A 405 -21.27 -12.69 -16.10
CA ASP A 405 -21.99 -12.93 -14.85
C ASP A 405 -20.98 -13.22 -13.72
N PRO A 406 -20.84 -12.33 -12.71
CA PRO A 406 -19.92 -12.52 -11.59
C PRO A 406 -20.24 -13.79 -10.78
N MET A 407 -21.49 -14.23 -10.73
CA MET A 407 -21.89 -15.46 -10.03
C MET A 407 -21.32 -16.71 -10.70
N SER A 408 -21.16 -16.68 -12.03
CA SER A 408 -20.53 -17.77 -12.77
C SER A 408 -19.03 -17.87 -12.44
N HIS A 409 -18.35 -16.74 -12.22
CA HIS A 409 -16.95 -16.72 -11.78
C HIS A 409 -16.77 -17.30 -10.37
N GLU A 410 -17.66 -16.98 -9.42
CA GLU A 410 -17.60 -17.55 -8.07
C GLU A 410 -17.81 -19.08 -8.06
N GLN A 411 -18.77 -19.56 -8.85
CA GLN A 411 -19.00 -20.99 -9.02
C GLN A 411 -17.80 -21.70 -9.66
N GLU A 412 -17.20 -21.09 -10.68
CA GLU A 412 -16.02 -21.63 -11.33
C GLU A 412 -14.79 -21.62 -10.41
N ALA A 413 -14.59 -20.56 -9.64
CA ALA A 413 -13.54 -20.46 -8.62
C ALA A 413 -13.71 -21.54 -7.55
N THR A 414 -14.93 -21.73 -7.05
CA THR A 414 -15.25 -22.79 -6.08
C THR A 414 -14.95 -24.17 -6.64
N LYS A 415 -15.35 -24.45 -7.89
CA LYS A 415 -15.06 -25.72 -8.56
C LYS A 415 -13.56 -25.94 -8.77
N LYS A 416 -12.80 -24.91 -9.16
CA LYS A 416 -11.34 -24.98 -9.30
C LYS A 416 -10.68 -25.27 -7.96
N ARG A 417 -11.15 -24.64 -6.87
CA ARG A 417 -10.68 -24.89 -5.51
C ARG A 417 -10.93 -26.33 -5.07
N GLU A 418 -12.15 -26.85 -5.26
CA GLU A 418 -12.49 -28.24 -4.92
C GLU A 418 -11.65 -29.24 -5.72
N ALA A 419 -11.43 -28.99 -7.01
CA ALA A 419 -10.57 -29.82 -7.85
C ALA A 419 -9.11 -29.80 -7.36
N ALA A 420 -8.57 -28.61 -7.03
CA ALA A 420 -7.21 -28.48 -6.53
C ALA A 420 -7.03 -29.16 -5.16
N LEU A 421 -8.03 -29.09 -4.28
CA LEU A 421 -8.03 -29.81 -2.99
C LEU A 421 -8.04 -31.33 -3.20
N ALA A 422 -8.87 -31.83 -4.13
CA ALA A 422 -8.90 -33.25 -4.46
C ALA A 422 -7.60 -33.75 -5.11
N GLU A 423 -6.92 -32.91 -5.88
CA GLU A 423 -5.60 -33.22 -6.45
C GLU A 423 -4.52 -33.28 -5.34
N MET A 424 -4.58 -32.38 -4.35
CA MET A 424 -3.67 -32.41 -3.19
C MET A 424 -3.77 -33.72 -2.40
N GLU A 425 -4.98 -34.28 -2.25
CA GLU A 425 -5.19 -35.59 -1.62
C GLU A 425 -4.56 -36.75 -2.39
N GLN A 426 -4.30 -36.59 -3.69
CA GLN A 426 -3.64 -37.60 -4.53
C GLN A 426 -2.12 -37.43 -4.57
N LEU A 427 -1.63 -36.20 -4.41
CA LEU A 427 -0.21 -35.86 -4.55
C LEU A 427 0.54 -35.89 -3.22
N LEU A 428 -0.13 -35.59 -2.11
CA LEU A 428 0.47 -35.50 -0.80
C LEU A 428 -0.06 -36.59 0.12
N GLU A 429 0.85 -37.27 0.82
CA GLU A 429 0.53 -38.23 1.87
C GLU A 429 1.31 -37.90 3.14
N GLY A 430 0.83 -38.39 4.28
CA GLY A 430 1.53 -38.28 5.56
C GLY A 430 1.82 -36.83 6.00
N LEU A 431 3.07 -36.52 6.36
CA LEU A 431 3.42 -35.21 6.93
C LEU A 431 3.19 -34.05 5.95
N PRO A 432 3.66 -34.08 4.67
CA PRO A 432 3.37 -33.03 3.70
C PRO A 432 1.87 -32.74 3.52
N TYR A 433 1.02 -33.78 3.55
CA TYR A 433 -0.42 -33.61 3.47
C TYR A 433 -0.97 -32.81 4.66
N TRP A 434 -0.56 -33.15 5.89
CA TRP A 434 -1.01 -32.43 7.08
C TRP A 434 -0.41 -31.03 7.20
N GLN A 435 0.81 -30.81 6.72
CA GLN A 435 1.40 -29.48 6.57
C GLN A 435 0.57 -28.62 5.60
N PHE A 436 0.19 -29.17 4.44
CA PHE A 436 -0.70 -28.49 3.50
C PHE A 436 -2.04 -28.14 4.14
N ARG A 437 -2.73 -29.12 4.75
CA ARG A 437 -4.03 -28.92 5.40
C ARG A 437 -3.96 -27.84 6.48
N TYR A 438 -2.92 -27.86 7.32
CA TYR A 438 -2.69 -26.84 8.34
C TYR A 438 -2.45 -25.46 7.73
N ARG A 439 -1.59 -25.34 6.71
CA ARG A 439 -1.26 -24.06 6.07
C ARG A 439 -2.44 -23.45 5.33
N ASN A 440 -3.20 -24.27 4.60
CA ASN A 440 -4.41 -23.83 3.94
C ASN A 440 -5.41 -23.28 4.96
N TRP A 441 -5.71 -24.06 6.00
CA TRP A 441 -6.60 -23.65 7.09
C TRP A 441 -6.13 -22.37 7.79
N PHE A 442 -4.85 -22.31 8.18
CA PHE A 442 -4.27 -21.18 8.89
C PHE A 442 -4.34 -19.89 8.06
N THR A 443 -4.11 -20.00 6.75
CA THR A 443 -4.20 -18.86 5.82
C THR A 443 -5.64 -18.39 5.66
N SER A 444 -6.58 -19.30 5.40
CA SER A 444 -8.01 -18.97 5.24
C SER A 444 -8.59 -18.23 6.46
N ARG A 445 -8.08 -18.48 7.67
CA ARG A 445 -8.53 -17.82 8.91
C ARG A 445 -8.26 -16.32 8.93
N PHE A 446 -7.19 -15.86 8.28
CA PHE A 446 -6.78 -14.45 8.32
C PHE A 446 -6.86 -13.76 6.95
N TYR A 447 -7.06 -14.50 5.86
CA TYR A 447 -6.95 -13.95 4.51
C TYR A 447 -7.94 -12.81 4.22
N TYR A 448 -9.19 -12.90 4.71
CA TYR A 448 -10.25 -11.95 4.39
C TYR A 448 -10.02 -10.53 4.95
N ILE A 449 -9.28 -10.39 6.06
CA ILE A 449 -9.16 -9.13 6.81
C ILE A 449 -8.52 -8.01 5.99
N ARG A 450 -7.70 -8.36 4.98
CA ARG A 450 -7.04 -7.38 4.11
C ARG A 450 -8.04 -6.51 3.34
N GLU A 451 -9.13 -7.11 2.88
CA GLU A 451 -10.18 -6.40 2.13
C GLU A 451 -11.00 -5.52 3.08
N GLU A 452 -11.25 -5.96 4.32
CA GLU A 452 -11.91 -5.12 5.33
C GLU A 452 -11.04 -3.93 5.73
N VAL A 453 -9.73 -4.14 5.94
CA VAL A 453 -8.78 -3.06 6.21
C VAL A 453 -8.81 -2.01 5.10
N MET A 454 -8.78 -2.44 3.83
CA MET A 454 -8.82 -1.53 2.69
C MET A 454 -10.16 -0.81 2.56
N TYR A 455 -11.27 -1.46 2.91
CA TYR A 455 -12.59 -0.86 2.89
C TYR A 455 -12.71 0.32 3.86
N TYR A 456 -12.14 0.20 5.07
CA TYR A 456 -12.19 1.26 6.09
C TYR A 456 -11.07 2.30 5.96
N LEU A 457 -10.01 2.02 5.19
CA LEU A 457 -8.88 2.94 4.99
C LEU A 457 -9.31 4.31 4.46
N TYR A 458 -10.31 4.33 3.58
CA TYR A 458 -10.85 5.54 2.95
C TYR A 458 -12.07 6.12 3.67
N TRP A 459 -12.54 5.48 4.75
CA TRP A 459 -13.78 5.84 5.44
C TRP A 459 -13.88 7.33 5.84
N PRO A 460 -12.81 7.99 6.32
CA PRO A 460 -12.87 9.40 6.71
C PRO A 460 -12.92 10.38 5.53
N TRP A 461 -12.52 9.94 4.34
CA TRP A 461 -12.18 10.83 3.25
C TRP A 461 -13.36 11.60 2.64
N PRO A 462 -14.58 11.02 2.51
CA PRO A 462 -15.73 11.81 2.07
C PRO A 462 -16.02 13.01 2.98
N VAL A 463 -15.95 12.82 4.30
CA VAL A 463 -16.18 13.89 5.28
C VAL A 463 -15.03 14.89 5.23
N LEU A 464 -13.79 14.41 5.23
CA LEU A 464 -12.59 15.25 5.11
C LEU A 464 -12.67 16.15 3.88
N ARG A 465 -12.95 15.58 2.71
CA ARG A 465 -13.03 16.32 1.45
C ARG A 465 -14.17 17.32 1.45
N THR A 466 -15.34 16.96 2.00
CA THR A 466 -16.46 17.90 2.15
C THR A 466 -16.06 19.13 2.98
N LEU A 467 -15.39 18.94 4.11
CA LEU A 467 -14.91 20.05 4.95
C LEU A 467 -13.81 20.87 4.25
N ALA A 468 -12.86 20.20 3.58
CA ALA A 468 -11.76 20.83 2.87
C ALA A 468 -12.24 21.69 1.69
N LEU A 469 -13.16 21.16 0.87
CA LEU A 469 -13.68 21.84 -0.32
C LEU A 469 -14.63 22.99 0.03
N GLU A 470 -15.38 22.89 1.13
CA GLU A 470 -16.14 24.03 1.66
C GLU A 470 -15.19 25.17 2.07
N LEU A 471 -14.13 24.86 2.83
CA LEU A 471 -13.13 25.86 3.19
C LEU A 471 -12.41 26.42 1.96
N GLY A 472 -12.08 25.56 0.99
CA GLY A 472 -11.52 25.95 -0.30
C GLY A 472 -12.41 26.93 -1.05
N THR A 473 -13.72 26.65 -1.12
CA THR A 473 -14.71 27.54 -1.74
C THR A 473 -14.72 28.92 -1.09
N ARG A 474 -14.68 28.98 0.24
CA ARG A 474 -14.61 30.25 0.99
C ARG A 474 -13.34 31.05 0.72
N LEU A 475 -12.24 30.37 0.44
CA LEU A 475 -10.95 30.98 0.10
C LEU A 475 -10.89 31.41 -1.38
N VAL A 476 -11.64 30.76 -2.26
CA VAL A 476 -11.91 31.25 -3.62
C VAL A 476 -12.73 32.54 -3.59
N ASP A 477 -13.76 32.61 -2.74
CA ASP A 477 -14.64 33.79 -2.65
C ASP A 477 -13.90 35.09 -2.30
N VAL A 478 -12.82 34.99 -1.49
CA VAL A 478 -11.96 36.13 -1.17
C VAL A 478 -10.80 36.32 -2.16
N GLY A 479 -10.61 35.40 -3.10
CA GLY A 479 -9.55 35.47 -4.12
C GLY A 479 -8.16 35.03 -3.63
N THR A 480 -8.10 34.21 -2.57
CA THR A 480 -6.85 33.54 -2.16
C THR A 480 -6.59 32.31 -3.03
N PHE A 481 -7.64 31.56 -3.37
CA PHE A 481 -7.59 30.38 -4.25
C PHE A 481 -8.27 30.63 -5.59
N GLU A 482 -7.91 29.85 -6.61
CA GLU A 482 -8.62 29.83 -7.90
C GLU A 482 -9.69 28.74 -7.93
N THR A 483 -9.43 27.60 -7.28
CA THR A 483 -10.35 26.47 -7.17
C THR A 483 -10.41 25.92 -5.74
N PRO A 484 -11.51 25.29 -5.32
CA PRO A 484 -11.61 24.71 -3.96
C PRO A 484 -10.51 23.69 -3.63
N ASP A 485 -10.09 22.89 -4.62
CA ASP A 485 -9.03 21.87 -4.49
C ASP A 485 -7.63 22.45 -4.23
N ASP A 486 -7.43 23.75 -4.38
CA ASP A 486 -6.15 24.41 -4.11
C ASP A 486 -5.70 24.25 -2.65
N ILE A 487 -6.64 24.01 -1.73
CA ILE A 487 -6.36 23.73 -0.31
C ILE A 487 -5.37 22.57 -0.12
N PHE A 488 -5.43 21.53 -0.95
CA PHE A 488 -4.57 20.35 -0.82
C PHE A 488 -3.10 20.63 -1.17
N TYR A 489 -2.85 21.75 -1.87
CA TYR A 489 -1.52 22.16 -2.32
C TYR A 489 -0.81 23.10 -1.34
N LEU A 490 -1.37 23.27 -0.13
CA LEU A 490 -0.78 24.03 0.97
C LEU A 490 -0.47 23.12 2.17
N TYR A 491 0.52 23.51 2.95
CA TYR A 491 0.77 22.97 4.30
C TYR A 491 -0.15 23.64 5.32
N SER A 492 -0.30 23.04 6.49
CA SER A 492 -1.24 23.45 7.52
C SER A 492 -1.02 24.87 8.01
N ASP A 493 0.24 25.30 8.15
CA ASP A 493 0.59 26.67 8.50
C ASP A 493 0.16 27.68 7.42
N GLU A 494 0.26 27.30 6.14
CA GLU A 494 -0.17 28.14 5.02
C GLU A 494 -1.71 28.21 4.95
N VAL A 495 -2.41 27.10 5.22
CA VAL A 495 -3.88 27.10 5.33
C VAL A 495 -4.33 27.98 6.50
N ASN A 496 -3.69 27.89 7.67
CA ASN A 496 -4.00 28.78 8.80
C ASN A 496 -3.76 30.26 8.47
N GLN A 497 -2.67 30.60 7.76
CA GLN A 497 -2.44 31.97 7.27
C GLN A 497 -3.57 32.45 6.34
N ALA A 498 -4.05 31.58 5.45
CA ALA A 498 -5.19 31.90 4.58
C ALA A 498 -6.48 32.14 5.38
N ILE A 499 -6.74 31.32 6.40
CA ILE A 499 -7.88 31.46 7.33
C ILE A 499 -7.80 32.80 8.09
N GLU A 500 -6.64 33.12 8.66
CA GLU A 500 -6.41 34.38 9.38
C GLU A 500 -6.63 35.60 8.48
N ALA A 501 -6.06 35.59 7.27
CA ALA A 501 -6.25 36.66 6.31
C ALA A 501 -7.72 36.83 5.89
N ARG A 502 -8.45 35.73 5.68
CA ARG A 502 -9.89 35.76 5.39
C ARG A 502 -10.69 36.33 6.56
N GLY A 503 -10.35 35.98 7.80
CA GLY A 503 -10.96 36.54 9.01
C GLY A 503 -10.83 38.07 9.10
N ASP A 504 -9.74 38.59 8.55
CA ASP A 504 -9.45 40.03 8.38
C ASP A 504 -10.11 40.66 7.13
N GLY A 505 -10.85 39.90 6.33
CA GLY A 505 -11.44 40.34 5.06
C GLY A 505 -10.41 40.57 3.95
N LYS A 506 -9.24 39.91 4.02
CA LYS A 506 -8.14 40.00 3.07
C LYS A 506 -7.97 38.68 2.31
N SER A 507 -7.22 38.74 1.22
CA SER A 507 -6.74 37.58 0.48
C SER A 507 -5.23 37.43 0.58
N VAL A 508 -4.74 36.25 0.22
CA VAL A 508 -3.30 35.93 0.13
C VAL A 508 -2.98 35.55 -1.32
N PRO A 509 -2.94 36.52 -2.26
CA PRO A 509 -2.85 36.26 -3.69
C PRO A 509 -1.57 35.53 -4.11
N GLU A 510 -0.50 35.61 -3.32
CA GLU A 510 0.74 34.86 -3.53
C GLU A 510 0.54 33.33 -3.45
N PHE A 511 -0.50 32.86 -2.75
CA PHE A 511 -0.81 31.43 -2.66
C PHE A 511 -1.31 30.85 -3.97
N ALA A 512 -2.04 31.62 -4.78
CA ALA A 512 -2.46 31.15 -6.11
C ALA A 512 -1.24 30.78 -6.99
N GLN A 513 -0.20 31.64 -6.99
CA GLN A 513 1.04 31.35 -7.72
C GLN A 513 1.78 30.14 -7.13
N LEU A 514 1.94 30.08 -5.80
CA LEU A 514 2.62 28.97 -5.13
C LEU A 514 1.93 27.62 -5.42
N ILE A 515 0.61 27.60 -5.40
CA ILE A 515 -0.20 26.40 -5.66
C ILE A 515 -0.06 25.96 -7.12
N ALA A 516 -0.10 26.89 -8.07
CA ALA A 516 0.13 26.60 -9.48
C ALA A 516 1.53 25.98 -9.71
N GLU A 517 2.57 26.54 -9.10
CA GLU A 517 3.94 26.01 -9.16
C GLU A 517 4.04 24.59 -8.57
N ARG A 518 3.40 24.33 -7.43
CA ARG A 518 3.37 23.02 -6.79
C ARG A 518 2.60 21.98 -7.61
N ARG A 519 1.48 22.38 -8.23
CA ARG A 519 0.68 21.53 -9.12
C ARG A 519 1.46 21.17 -10.37
N GLU A 520 2.10 22.14 -11.02
CA GLU A 520 2.97 21.89 -12.17
C GLU A 520 4.14 20.96 -11.81
N LEU A 521 4.80 21.20 -10.67
CA LEU A 521 5.88 20.35 -10.18
C LEU A 521 5.39 18.92 -9.89
N ARG A 522 4.19 18.77 -9.33
CA ARG A 522 3.56 17.47 -9.07
C ARG A 522 3.33 16.70 -10.37
N GLU A 523 2.71 17.34 -11.37
CA GLU A 523 2.47 16.75 -12.69
C GLU A 523 3.79 16.46 -13.43
N ALA A 524 4.82 17.28 -13.21
CA ALA A 524 6.15 17.01 -13.73
C ALA A 524 6.78 15.76 -13.13
N ARG A 525 6.60 15.55 -11.82
CA ARG A 525 7.11 14.38 -11.11
C ARG A 525 6.34 13.11 -11.43
N LYS A 526 5.03 13.16 -11.74
CA LYS A 526 4.27 11.99 -12.22
C LYS A 526 4.86 11.35 -13.49
N ARG A 527 5.65 12.11 -14.26
CA ARG A 527 6.39 11.58 -15.43
C ARG A 527 7.67 10.81 -15.06
N LEU A 528 8.06 10.81 -13.80
CA LEU A 528 9.22 10.10 -13.29
C LEU A 528 8.79 8.76 -12.70
N HIS A 529 9.63 7.74 -12.87
CA HIS A 529 9.49 6.49 -12.13
C HIS A 529 10.38 6.53 -10.87
N PRO A 530 9.81 6.58 -9.66
CA PRO A 530 10.61 6.61 -8.44
C PRO A 530 11.33 5.25 -8.24
N PRO A 531 12.61 5.25 -7.82
CA PRO A 531 13.29 4.02 -7.43
C PRO A 531 12.57 3.28 -6.29
N GLY A 532 12.59 1.95 -6.34
CA GLY A 532 12.03 1.11 -5.29
C GLY A 532 12.84 1.16 -4.01
N THR A 533 14.16 1.31 -4.15
CA THR A 533 15.11 1.39 -3.04
C THR A 533 16.15 2.47 -3.34
N ILE A 534 16.51 3.26 -2.33
CA ILE A 534 17.54 4.29 -2.40
C ILE A 534 18.47 4.15 -1.18
N PRO A 535 19.80 4.12 -1.36
CA PRO A 535 20.49 4.08 -2.65
C PRO A 535 20.29 2.73 -3.35
N PHE A 536 20.50 2.66 -4.66
CA PHE A 536 20.20 1.46 -5.46
C PHE A 536 20.93 0.21 -4.95
N GLU A 537 22.16 0.36 -4.45
CA GLU A 537 22.99 -0.73 -3.93
C GLU A 537 22.37 -1.40 -2.69
N ALA A 538 21.49 -0.70 -1.96
CA ALA A 538 20.80 -1.26 -0.81
C ALA A 538 19.78 -2.35 -1.21
N SER A 539 19.33 -2.37 -2.48
CA SER A 539 18.45 -3.43 -3.03
C SER A 539 19.07 -4.83 -2.95
N GLU A 540 20.40 -4.92 -3.02
CA GLU A 540 21.10 -6.21 -2.95
C GLU A 540 21.25 -6.73 -1.51
N HIS A 541 20.99 -5.90 -0.51
CA HIS A 541 21.06 -6.33 0.88
C HIS A 541 19.95 -7.36 1.17
N PRO A 542 20.25 -8.55 1.73
CA PRO A 542 19.24 -9.58 1.99
C PRO A 542 18.08 -9.12 2.87
N GLY A 543 18.28 -8.11 3.73
CA GLY A 543 17.24 -7.51 4.57
C GLY A 543 16.28 -6.55 3.84
N VAL A 544 16.60 -6.19 2.59
CA VAL A 544 15.87 -5.26 1.71
C VAL A 544 15.35 -5.99 0.47
N LYS A 545 16.19 -6.79 -0.20
CA LYS A 545 15.88 -7.51 -1.45
C LYS A 545 14.55 -8.27 -1.45
N PHE A 546 14.29 -9.03 -0.38
CA PHE A 546 13.05 -9.82 -0.25
C PHE A 546 11.77 -9.00 -0.15
N LYS A 547 11.89 -7.68 -0.08
CA LYS A 547 10.80 -6.73 0.18
C LYS A 547 10.52 -5.80 -1.00
N GLU A 548 11.29 -5.91 -2.08
CA GLU A 548 11.10 -5.06 -3.26
C GLU A 548 9.82 -5.40 -4.03
N THR A 549 9.24 -4.39 -4.66
CA THR A 549 7.94 -4.44 -5.35
C THR A 549 8.06 -4.02 -6.82
N GLN A 550 9.30 -3.83 -7.30
CA GLN A 550 9.62 -3.44 -8.66
C GLN A 550 10.98 -4.02 -9.06
N ILE A 551 11.13 -4.40 -10.32
CA ILE A 551 12.39 -4.84 -10.93
C ILE A 551 12.94 -3.70 -11.78
N TYR A 552 14.25 -3.44 -11.64
CA TYR A 552 14.95 -2.53 -12.54
C TYR A 552 15.17 -3.19 -13.89
N ASN A 553 14.49 -2.69 -14.91
CA ASN A 553 14.59 -3.18 -16.29
C ASN A 553 15.53 -2.32 -17.13
N ASP A 554 16.27 -2.96 -18.04
CA ASP A 554 17.00 -2.26 -19.11
C ASP A 554 15.98 -1.59 -20.05
N PRO A 555 16.00 -0.24 -20.18
CA PRO A 555 15.08 0.48 -21.07
C PRO A 555 15.21 0.12 -22.55
N THR A 556 16.28 -0.58 -22.95
CA THR A 556 16.54 -0.99 -24.34
C THR A 556 16.17 -2.45 -24.64
N SER A 557 15.88 -3.25 -23.60
CA SER A 557 15.49 -4.65 -23.76
C SER A 557 14.07 -4.78 -24.33
N ASN A 558 13.86 -5.72 -25.25
CA ASN A 558 12.52 -6.10 -25.73
C ASN A 558 11.79 -7.07 -24.79
N THR A 559 12.44 -7.48 -23.70
CA THR A 559 11.86 -8.29 -22.64
C THR A 559 11.91 -7.48 -21.36
N LEU A 560 10.74 -7.25 -20.77
CA LEU A 560 10.61 -6.71 -19.42
C LEU A 560 10.52 -7.86 -18.43
N MET A 561 11.27 -7.77 -17.34
CA MET A 561 11.19 -8.66 -16.20
C MET A 561 10.24 -8.06 -15.17
N GLY A 562 9.43 -8.89 -14.55
CA GLY A 562 8.65 -8.54 -13.37
C GLY A 562 8.61 -9.71 -12.41
N VAL A 563 7.76 -9.57 -11.39
CA VAL A 563 7.48 -10.63 -10.44
C VAL A 563 6.39 -11.54 -11.05
N PRO A 564 6.65 -12.85 -11.23
CA PRO A 564 5.63 -13.80 -11.63
C PRO A 564 4.62 -13.96 -10.49
N VAL A 565 3.33 -13.74 -10.77
CA VAL A 565 2.30 -13.77 -9.71
C VAL A 565 1.08 -14.62 -10.02
N SER A 566 0.77 -14.83 -11.29
CA SER A 566 -0.28 -15.75 -11.71
C SER A 566 0.21 -16.51 -12.95
N PRO A 567 0.28 -17.84 -12.90
CA PRO A 567 0.93 -18.68 -13.91
C PRO A 567 0.19 -18.70 -15.24
N GLY A 568 0.84 -19.25 -16.26
CA GLY A 568 0.37 -19.34 -17.63
C GLY A 568 0.97 -18.28 -18.54
N SER A 569 0.72 -18.43 -19.84
CA SER A 569 1.25 -17.55 -20.87
C SER A 569 0.14 -17.11 -21.83
N VAL A 570 0.12 -15.82 -22.17
CA VAL A 570 -0.88 -15.24 -23.06
C VAL A 570 -0.25 -14.21 -24.00
N THR A 571 -0.68 -14.24 -25.26
CA THR A 571 -0.36 -13.23 -26.25
C THR A 571 -1.65 -12.53 -26.70
N ALA A 572 -1.74 -11.22 -26.47
CA ALA A 572 -2.86 -10.39 -26.89
C ALA A 572 -2.43 -8.93 -27.03
N ASP A 573 -3.33 -8.09 -27.54
CA ASP A 573 -3.12 -6.64 -27.57
C ASP A 573 -3.18 -6.06 -26.15
N ALA A 574 -2.41 -5.02 -25.88
CA ALA A 574 -2.41 -4.32 -24.60
C ALA A 574 -3.56 -3.29 -24.52
N SER A 575 -4.31 -3.29 -23.43
CA SER A 575 -5.10 -2.14 -22.98
C SER A 575 -4.30 -1.39 -21.92
N LEU A 576 -3.51 -0.39 -22.37
CA LEU A 576 -2.86 0.55 -21.46
C LEU A 576 -3.91 1.48 -20.86
N ILE A 577 -4.01 1.48 -19.53
CA ILE A 577 -4.97 2.28 -18.75
C ILE A 577 -4.20 2.89 -17.58
N ILE A 578 -4.03 4.20 -17.59
CA ILE A 578 -3.26 4.93 -16.56
C ILE A 578 -4.16 5.38 -15.41
N SER A 579 -5.43 5.69 -15.70
CA SER A 579 -6.36 6.23 -14.71
C SER A 579 -7.80 5.72 -14.88
N PRO A 580 -8.67 5.88 -13.88
CA PRO A 580 -10.08 5.51 -13.94
C PRO A 580 -10.86 6.12 -15.11
N ASP A 581 -10.49 7.32 -15.55
CA ASP A 581 -11.09 7.98 -16.71
C ASP A 581 -10.91 7.18 -18.02
N GLU A 582 -9.88 6.33 -18.05
CA GLU A 582 -9.52 5.50 -19.20
C GLU A 582 -10.09 4.08 -19.11
N PHE A 583 -10.87 3.74 -18.09
CA PHE A 583 -11.47 2.40 -17.93
C PHE A 583 -12.30 1.98 -19.15
N SER A 584 -12.91 2.95 -19.84
CA SER A 584 -13.65 2.71 -21.09
C SER A 584 -12.79 2.23 -22.27
N GLN A 585 -11.47 2.36 -22.19
CA GLN A 585 -10.51 1.88 -23.19
C GLN A 585 -10.18 0.38 -23.01
N MET A 586 -10.64 -0.25 -21.92
CA MET A 586 -10.46 -1.69 -21.72
C MET A 586 -11.18 -2.48 -22.81
N LYS A 587 -10.45 -3.34 -23.53
CA LYS A 587 -10.99 -4.19 -24.57
C LYS A 587 -11.16 -5.62 -24.04
N PRO A 588 -12.32 -6.27 -24.22
CA PRO A 588 -12.47 -7.67 -23.84
C PRO A 588 -11.42 -8.57 -24.53
N GLY A 589 -10.71 -9.39 -23.73
CA GLY A 589 -9.67 -10.29 -24.20
C GLY A 589 -8.29 -9.66 -24.42
N SER A 590 -8.08 -8.40 -24.02
CA SER A 590 -6.77 -7.73 -24.06
C SER A 590 -5.99 -7.94 -22.77
N ILE A 591 -4.70 -7.61 -22.77
CA ILE A 591 -3.86 -7.60 -21.57
C ILE A 591 -3.99 -6.22 -20.89
N LEU A 592 -4.42 -6.19 -19.63
CA LEU A 592 -4.48 -4.96 -18.85
C LEU A 592 -3.06 -4.51 -18.47
N VAL A 593 -2.68 -3.30 -18.89
CA VAL A 593 -1.40 -2.68 -18.53
C VAL A 593 -1.67 -1.40 -17.76
N CYS A 594 -1.21 -1.29 -16.51
CA CYS A 594 -1.45 -0.11 -15.68
C CYS A 594 -0.34 0.13 -14.63
N PRO A 595 -0.24 1.32 -14.04
CA PRO A 595 0.81 1.59 -13.04
C PRO A 595 0.67 0.68 -11.81
N MET A 596 -0.56 0.56 -11.31
CA MET A 596 -0.95 -0.35 -10.23
C MET A 596 -2.46 -0.61 -10.28
N THR A 597 -2.91 -1.54 -9.44
CA THR A 597 -4.33 -1.84 -9.27
C THR A 597 -4.72 -1.74 -7.80
N ASN A 598 -5.94 -1.33 -7.54
CA ASN A 598 -6.60 -1.41 -6.24
C ASN A 598 -8.02 -2.01 -6.42
N PRO A 599 -8.82 -2.20 -5.36
CA PRO A 599 -10.17 -2.78 -5.47
C PRO A 599 -11.06 -2.14 -6.54
N ALA A 600 -10.89 -0.85 -6.84
CA ALA A 600 -11.69 -0.15 -7.84
C ALA A 600 -11.35 -0.56 -9.29
N TRP A 601 -10.22 -1.22 -9.54
CA TRP A 601 -9.83 -1.77 -10.85
C TRP A 601 -10.40 -3.17 -11.12
N THR A 602 -10.92 -3.85 -10.10
CA THR A 602 -11.41 -5.23 -10.17
C THR A 602 -12.36 -5.50 -11.35
N PRO A 603 -13.29 -4.60 -11.72
CA PRO A 603 -14.17 -4.84 -12.86
C PRO A 603 -13.43 -5.04 -14.19
N LEU A 604 -12.22 -4.49 -14.35
CA LEU A 604 -11.44 -4.65 -15.58
C LEU A 604 -10.85 -6.06 -15.71
N PHE A 605 -10.62 -6.78 -14.61
CA PHE A 605 -10.05 -8.13 -14.62
C PHE A 605 -10.96 -9.13 -15.33
N ALA A 606 -12.28 -8.94 -15.24
CA ALA A 606 -13.26 -9.74 -15.98
C ALA A 606 -13.12 -9.66 -17.50
N HIS A 607 -12.49 -8.59 -18.00
CA HIS A 607 -12.26 -8.36 -19.42
C HIS A 607 -10.83 -8.65 -19.84
N ALA A 608 -9.91 -8.83 -18.89
CA ALA A 608 -8.49 -9.03 -19.16
C ALA A 608 -8.18 -10.49 -19.47
N SER A 609 -7.29 -10.73 -20.42
CA SER A 609 -6.70 -12.06 -20.66
C SER A 609 -5.34 -12.21 -19.96
N GLY A 610 -4.77 -11.12 -19.45
CA GLY A 610 -3.53 -11.09 -18.67
C GLY A 610 -3.33 -9.72 -18.01
N LEU A 611 -2.35 -9.61 -17.10
CA LEU A 611 -2.06 -8.40 -16.33
C LEU A 611 -0.56 -8.04 -16.39
N VAL A 612 -0.27 -6.77 -16.61
CA VAL A 612 1.05 -6.16 -16.43
C VAL A 612 0.94 -4.91 -15.55
N THR A 613 1.74 -4.83 -14.49
CA THR A 613 1.84 -3.58 -13.70
C THR A 613 3.27 -3.10 -13.50
N ASP A 614 3.45 -1.78 -13.34
CA ASP A 614 4.74 -1.20 -12.98
C ASP A 614 5.09 -1.45 -11.52
N MET A 615 4.08 -1.36 -10.66
CA MET A 615 4.20 -1.57 -9.22
C MET A 615 3.40 -2.80 -8.81
N GLY A 616 3.99 -3.65 -7.98
CA GLY A 616 3.29 -4.75 -7.36
C GLY A 616 4.22 -5.88 -6.95
N GLY A 617 3.94 -6.51 -5.82
CA GLY A 617 4.58 -7.76 -5.42
C GLY A 617 3.62 -8.93 -5.52
N ILE A 618 4.09 -10.13 -5.18
CA ILE A 618 3.31 -11.39 -5.17
C ILE A 618 1.94 -11.26 -4.50
N LEU A 619 1.83 -10.37 -3.51
CA LEU A 619 0.70 -10.26 -2.60
C LEU A 619 -0.05 -8.91 -2.77
N GLY A 620 0.26 -8.16 -3.82
CA GLY A 620 -0.47 -6.95 -4.19
C GLY A 620 -1.90 -7.30 -4.62
N HIS A 621 -2.78 -6.29 -4.63
CA HIS A 621 -4.18 -6.47 -5.04
C HIS A 621 -4.29 -7.15 -6.42
N GLY A 622 -3.61 -6.62 -7.43
CA GLY A 622 -3.68 -7.16 -8.79
C GLY A 622 -3.15 -8.58 -8.91
N SER A 623 -2.14 -8.93 -8.13
CA SER A 623 -1.56 -10.29 -8.08
C SER A 623 -2.54 -11.32 -7.54
N ILE A 624 -3.37 -10.93 -6.57
CA ILE A 624 -4.39 -11.80 -5.98
C ILE A 624 -5.57 -11.94 -6.94
N VAL A 625 -6.12 -10.82 -7.42
CA VAL A 625 -7.25 -10.83 -8.34
C VAL A 625 -6.87 -11.55 -9.64
N ALA A 626 -5.64 -11.41 -10.15
CA ALA A 626 -5.18 -12.19 -11.30
C ALA A 626 -5.22 -13.71 -11.06
N ARG A 627 -4.80 -14.17 -9.88
CA ARG A 627 -4.86 -15.59 -9.49
C ARG A 627 -6.30 -16.08 -9.35
N GLU A 628 -7.19 -15.27 -8.80
CA GLU A 628 -8.62 -15.58 -8.64
C GLU A 628 -9.33 -15.70 -10.00
N TYR A 629 -9.03 -14.80 -10.93
CA TYR A 629 -9.54 -14.85 -12.30
C TYR A 629 -8.81 -15.89 -13.17
N GLY A 630 -7.68 -16.42 -12.72
CA GLY A 630 -6.87 -17.40 -13.43
C GLY A 630 -6.24 -16.85 -14.71
N ILE A 631 -5.88 -15.56 -14.72
CA ILE A 631 -5.22 -14.91 -15.86
C ILE A 631 -3.71 -14.81 -15.60
N PRO A 632 -2.85 -15.01 -16.62
CA PRO A 632 -1.41 -14.78 -16.50
C PRO A 632 -1.07 -13.37 -16.05
N ALA A 633 -0.14 -13.21 -15.11
CA ALA A 633 0.19 -11.90 -14.57
C ALA A 633 1.65 -11.73 -14.19
N VAL A 634 2.19 -10.57 -14.59
CA VAL A 634 3.54 -10.10 -14.27
C VAL A 634 3.44 -8.69 -13.70
N VAL A 635 3.82 -8.51 -12.45
CA VAL A 635 3.70 -7.21 -11.75
C VAL A 635 5.08 -6.67 -11.39
N GLY A 636 5.18 -5.40 -11.02
CA GLY A 636 6.45 -4.84 -10.58
C GLY A 636 7.47 -4.72 -11.71
N THR A 637 7.03 -4.45 -12.94
CA THR A 637 7.95 -4.27 -14.09
C THR A 637 8.71 -2.93 -14.04
N GLY A 638 8.28 -2.00 -13.20
CA GLY A 638 8.82 -0.65 -13.05
C GLY A 638 8.50 0.29 -14.22
N ILE A 639 8.66 -0.17 -15.47
CA ILE A 639 8.58 0.67 -16.67
C ILE A 639 7.62 0.15 -17.75
N GLY A 640 6.76 -0.81 -17.43
CA GLY A 640 5.78 -1.39 -18.35
C GLY A 640 4.87 -0.34 -19.00
N THR A 641 4.28 0.56 -18.22
CA THR A 641 3.38 1.61 -18.78
C THR A 641 4.10 2.64 -19.64
N GLN A 642 5.41 2.77 -19.49
CA GLN A 642 6.23 3.68 -20.31
C GLN A 642 6.72 3.02 -21.60
N ARG A 643 6.78 1.69 -21.63
CA ARG A 643 7.36 0.89 -22.72
C ARG A 643 6.31 0.24 -23.62
N ILE A 644 5.10 0.02 -23.11
CA ILE A 644 4.00 -0.64 -23.83
C ILE A 644 3.00 0.39 -24.32
N GLU A 645 2.66 0.34 -25.60
CA GLU A 645 1.64 1.22 -26.19
C GLU A 645 0.24 0.58 -26.17
N HIS A 646 -0.80 1.40 -26.07
CA HIS A 646 -2.18 0.92 -26.18
C HIS A 646 -2.41 0.27 -27.56
N GLY A 647 -2.91 -0.97 -27.57
CA GLY A 647 -3.12 -1.77 -28.77
C GLY A 647 -1.89 -2.56 -29.25
N GLN A 648 -0.74 -2.41 -28.59
CA GLN A 648 0.46 -3.19 -28.94
C GLN A 648 0.28 -4.66 -28.58
N GLY A 649 0.61 -5.56 -29.50
CA GLY A 649 0.66 -6.99 -29.21
C GLY A 649 1.82 -7.32 -28.28
N ILE A 650 1.55 -7.90 -27.12
CA ILE A 650 2.58 -8.33 -26.14
C ILE A 650 2.35 -9.77 -25.74
N THR A 651 3.40 -10.42 -25.22
CA THR A 651 3.30 -11.75 -24.61
C THR A 651 3.66 -11.66 -23.14
N VAL A 652 2.74 -12.06 -22.28
CA VAL A 652 2.93 -12.12 -20.82
C VAL A 652 3.12 -13.56 -20.44
N ASP A 653 4.27 -13.86 -19.83
CA ASP A 653 4.60 -15.14 -19.22
C ASP A 653 4.58 -14.99 -17.70
N GLY A 654 3.50 -15.44 -17.09
CA GLY A 654 3.28 -15.37 -15.66
C GLY A 654 4.01 -16.46 -14.86
N ASP A 655 4.58 -17.46 -15.54
CA ASP A 655 5.42 -18.50 -14.92
C ASP A 655 6.85 -17.97 -14.72
N ASP A 656 7.45 -17.42 -15.79
CA ASP A 656 8.82 -16.91 -15.79
C ASP A 656 8.92 -15.44 -15.35
N GLY A 657 7.79 -14.73 -15.26
CA GLY A 657 7.76 -13.32 -14.86
C GLY A 657 8.25 -12.39 -15.97
N THR A 658 7.97 -12.72 -17.23
CA THR A 658 8.47 -11.95 -18.38
C THR A 658 7.36 -11.36 -19.24
N VAL A 659 7.61 -10.17 -19.79
CA VAL A 659 6.74 -9.53 -20.78
C VAL A 659 7.57 -9.25 -22.03
N ASN A 660 7.25 -9.95 -23.11
CA ASN A 660 7.92 -9.77 -24.40
C ASN A 660 7.15 -8.78 -25.26
N LEU A 661 7.82 -7.68 -25.61
CA LEU A 661 7.31 -6.65 -26.50
C LEU A 661 7.44 -7.15 -27.93
N LYS A 662 6.35 -7.21 -28.69
CA LYS A 662 6.48 -7.43 -30.14
C LYS A 662 7.06 -6.17 -30.76
N THR A 663 8.10 -6.37 -31.55
CA THR A 663 8.63 -5.37 -32.48
C THR A 663 7.91 -5.59 -33.80
N ASP A 664 7.22 -4.56 -34.28
CA ASP A 664 6.74 -4.51 -35.67
C ASP A 664 7.90 -4.31 -36.65
#